data_AF-A0A0H2RUN0-F1
#
_entry.id   AF-A0A0H2RUN0-F1
#
_cell.length_a   1.000
_cell.length_b   1.000
_cell.length_c   1.000
_cell.angle_alpha   90.00
_cell.angle_beta   90.00
_cell.angle_gamma   90.00
#
_symmetry.space_group_name_H-M   'P 1'
#
loop_
_entity.id
_entity.type
_entity.pdbx_description
1 polymer ?
#
loop_
_entity_poly.entity_id
_entity_poly.type
_entity_poly.pdbx_seq_one_letter_code
_entity_poly.pdbx_strand_id
1 'polypeptide(L)'
;MLVLPEDIQSNIFLRLGLKDLTALRRTSCYFQRLISNDKSLWTHILEHETHSRGLLLHPNRSDIASSTAAHLESSLRCAILLRKAYSLEVKEDAPETRPRHNLDEDTTGSMSHLSVFDLSTNVRCCEVFYLPGPALAGIVDDTGHMLRLALTIGTSNPQILVLELGTDEEGIKIQHLAALRGFAYAIYFSESRMVCATKDGDGCPYLLDWRTGHVWKLVSRIPPYVMQMEFQAHANAIAATEWEGFVIVITNKSIQLFDMETSHNGDSIAAMLSFSLDLHVEDEYDGDFVEEASFEAKVNRKSQSGAPLLLFTGRRRDSYSFTGALMMNRGKGGERVPILLEARVQTLHDVGRESQTPSRELSIAAMQSVVGHSFGYVLQVIFSKGDEQHPLEFLILSWSKQTRSRDIDQHLSTLQVSAKMDSEGFPVLHFLTSIDFDDAAGLIVFGTSRGELCLVRFLPENLWIAGALETSLPTLQNSAISLSKFPVSMDLEEFYKHIDDIRAGNIPRALVKKVVETWLPRYERGQISPVWSQDWENYEHVEEWISPSSTWLIPNFSFEKKRNGRALVQAYRILGTKGVITPVAYRVTTPEWVKDSEQVIVRIGKQLYAVYVPFDSAEDVSIAVLPVNFDDTFDSRMLKEFCRDGRNWLRDWFGDGGKYGLGCGAQVAEEVLSFLESHSEILSEMESNPEKWTNSEWDPFHFILD
;
A
#
# COMPACT_ATOMS: atom_id res chain seq x y z
N MET A 1 -45.41 -47.69 -22.38
CA MET A 1 -44.12 -46.95 -22.42
C MET A 1 -43.36 -47.37 -21.17
N LEU A 2 -42.27 -48.13 -21.34
CA LEU A 2 -41.46 -48.58 -20.21
C LEU A 2 -40.60 -47.40 -19.73
N VAL A 3 -40.88 -46.88 -18.53
CA VAL A 3 -40.09 -45.83 -17.90
C VAL A 3 -39.17 -46.51 -16.90
N LEU A 4 -37.86 -46.27 -17.00
CA LEU A 4 -36.90 -46.78 -16.01
C LEU A 4 -37.17 -46.10 -14.66
N PRO A 5 -37.03 -46.82 -13.53
CA PRO A 5 -36.99 -46.21 -12.20
C PRO A 5 -35.96 -45.08 -12.09
N GLU A 6 -36.28 -44.00 -11.36
CA GLU A 6 -35.44 -42.79 -11.26
C GLU A 6 -34.05 -43.09 -10.69
N ASP A 7 -33.94 -43.99 -9.71
CA ASP A 7 -32.67 -44.46 -9.13
C ASP A 7 -31.77 -45.14 -10.16
N ILE A 8 -32.34 -45.93 -11.08
CA ILE A 8 -31.59 -46.53 -12.19
C ILE A 8 -31.16 -45.44 -13.18
N GLN A 9 -32.02 -44.46 -13.45
CA GLN A 9 -31.66 -43.33 -14.32
C GLN A 9 -30.53 -42.48 -13.74
N SER A 10 -30.58 -42.11 -12.45
CA SER A 10 -29.50 -41.40 -11.75
C SER A 10 -28.19 -42.19 -11.76
N ASN A 11 -28.23 -43.52 -11.55
CA ASN A 11 -27.05 -44.37 -11.66
C ASN A 11 -26.45 -44.38 -13.08
N ILE A 12 -27.28 -44.34 -14.12
CA ILE A 12 -26.80 -44.20 -15.50
C ILE A 12 -26.17 -42.82 -15.69
N PHE A 13 -26.80 -41.75 -15.19
CA PHE A 13 -26.29 -40.39 -15.31
C PHE A 13 -24.92 -40.21 -14.65
N LEU A 14 -24.69 -40.82 -13.48
CA LEU A 14 -23.39 -40.80 -12.78
C LEU A 14 -22.24 -41.44 -13.59
N ARG A 15 -22.55 -42.24 -14.62
CA ARG A 15 -21.54 -42.85 -15.51
C ARG A 15 -21.24 -42.00 -16.74
N LEU A 16 -22.01 -40.95 -17.00
CA LEU A 16 -21.87 -40.10 -18.17
C LEU A 16 -20.96 -38.90 -17.85
N GLY A 17 -20.13 -38.51 -18.82
CA GLY A 17 -19.37 -37.27 -18.72
C GLY A 17 -20.26 -36.04 -18.85
N LEU A 18 -19.78 -34.88 -18.38
CA LEU A 18 -20.53 -33.61 -18.42
C LEU A 18 -21.06 -33.26 -19.83
N LYS A 19 -20.27 -33.55 -20.87
CA LYS A 19 -20.64 -33.31 -22.27
C LYS A 19 -21.87 -34.14 -22.66
N ASP A 20 -21.87 -35.42 -22.33
CA ASP A 20 -22.94 -36.36 -22.67
C ASP A 20 -24.20 -36.08 -21.86
N LEU A 21 -24.04 -35.74 -20.58
CA LEU A 21 -25.15 -35.28 -19.74
C LEU A 21 -25.82 -34.04 -20.30
N THR A 22 -25.02 -33.04 -20.72
CA THR A 22 -25.56 -31.81 -21.31
C THR A 22 -26.30 -32.10 -22.63
N ALA A 23 -25.80 -33.02 -23.44
CA ALA A 23 -26.45 -33.45 -24.67
C ALA A 23 -27.78 -34.19 -24.38
N LEU A 24 -27.75 -35.15 -23.44
CA LEU A 24 -28.92 -35.91 -23.02
C LEU A 24 -30.02 -34.99 -22.47
N ARG A 25 -29.62 -34.00 -21.65
CA ARG A 25 -30.51 -32.98 -21.09
C ARG A 25 -31.32 -32.25 -22.14
N ARG A 26 -30.76 -32.02 -23.33
CA ARG A 26 -31.40 -31.28 -24.42
C ARG A 26 -32.38 -32.13 -25.26
N THR A 27 -32.40 -33.45 -25.06
CA THR A 27 -33.24 -34.33 -25.89
C THR A 27 -34.71 -34.34 -25.48
N SER A 28 -35.02 -34.03 -24.21
CA SER A 28 -36.38 -34.04 -23.67
C SER A 28 -36.50 -33.20 -22.41
N CYS A 29 -37.64 -32.52 -22.23
CA CYS A 29 -37.97 -31.79 -20.99
C CYS A 29 -37.97 -32.70 -19.75
N TYR A 30 -38.26 -34.00 -19.93
CA TYR A 30 -38.21 -34.98 -18.84
C TYR A 30 -36.78 -35.17 -18.33
N PHE A 31 -35.83 -35.44 -19.23
CA PHE A 31 -34.40 -35.54 -18.87
C PHE A 31 -33.84 -34.22 -18.40
N GLN A 32 -34.29 -33.10 -18.97
CA GLN A 32 -33.95 -31.78 -18.46
C GLN A 32 -34.28 -31.64 -16.98
N ARG A 33 -35.52 -31.93 -16.61
CA ARG A 33 -35.98 -31.81 -15.23
C ARG A 33 -35.28 -32.80 -14.29
N LEU A 34 -35.11 -34.05 -14.70
CA LEU A 34 -34.43 -35.05 -13.87
C LEU A 34 -32.97 -34.67 -13.62
N ILE A 35 -32.21 -34.37 -14.67
CA ILE A 35 -30.78 -34.05 -14.55
C ILE A 35 -30.60 -32.74 -13.77
N SER A 36 -31.37 -31.70 -14.08
CA SER A 36 -31.19 -30.39 -13.42
C SER A 36 -31.61 -30.37 -11.94
N ASN A 37 -32.44 -31.31 -11.49
CA ASN A 37 -32.89 -31.35 -10.09
C ASN A 37 -32.15 -32.40 -9.24
N ASP A 38 -31.28 -33.22 -9.83
CA ASP A 38 -30.54 -34.26 -9.11
C ASP A 38 -29.28 -33.68 -8.44
N LYS A 39 -29.40 -33.33 -7.15
CA LYS A 39 -28.30 -32.78 -6.35
C LYS A 39 -27.10 -33.74 -6.24
N SER A 40 -27.37 -35.04 -6.09
CA SER A 40 -26.32 -36.05 -5.93
C SER A 40 -25.48 -36.17 -7.19
N LEU A 41 -26.15 -36.14 -8.36
CA LEU A 41 -25.48 -36.11 -9.66
C LEU A 41 -24.58 -34.89 -9.81
N TRP A 42 -25.07 -33.68 -9.53
CA TRP A 42 -24.26 -32.46 -9.67
C TRP A 42 -23.11 -32.38 -8.67
N THR A 43 -23.30 -32.89 -7.45
CA THR A 43 -22.21 -33.01 -6.46
C THR A 43 -21.10 -33.90 -7.00
N HIS A 44 -21.46 -35.08 -7.51
CA HIS A 44 -20.50 -36.01 -8.09
C HIS A 44 -19.74 -35.41 -9.29
N ILE A 45 -20.45 -34.74 -10.20
CA ILE A 45 -19.83 -34.11 -11.38
C ILE A 45 -18.91 -32.96 -10.94
N LEU A 46 -19.35 -32.13 -9.99
CA LEU A 46 -18.57 -31.01 -9.48
C LEU A 46 -17.25 -31.51 -8.89
N GLU A 47 -17.29 -32.52 -8.01
CA GLU A 47 -16.10 -33.13 -7.41
C GLU A 47 -15.19 -33.76 -8.47
N HIS A 48 -15.78 -34.54 -9.39
CA HIS A 48 -15.05 -35.19 -10.47
C HIS A 48 -14.36 -34.18 -11.38
N GLU A 49 -15.04 -33.12 -11.82
CA GLU A 49 -14.47 -32.10 -12.71
C GLU A 49 -13.45 -31.22 -11.96
N THR A 50 -13.70 -30.87 -10.71
CA THR A 50 -12.73 -30.16 -9.87
C THR A 50 -11.42 -30.95 -9.76
N HIS A 51 -11.51 -32.27 -9.52
CA HIS A 51 -10.34 -33.13 -9.38
C HIS A 51 -9.66 -33.47 -10.72
N SER A 52 -10.41 -33.96 -11.71
CA SER A 52 -9.87 -34.43 -12.99
C SER A 52 -9.34 -33.32 -13.88
N ARG A 53 -9.96 -32.14 -13.79
CA ARG A 53 -9.63 -30.98 -14.62
C ARG A 53 -8.89 -29.89 -13.85
N GLY A 54 -8.79 -29.96 -12.53
CA GLY A 54 -8.19 -28.89 -11.73
C GLY A 54 -8.99 -27.59 -11.84
N LEU A 55 -10.33 -27.68 -11.89
CA LEU A 55 -11.18 -26.49 -11.87
C LEU A 55 -11.08 -25.85 -10.50
N LEU A 56 -10.91 -24.53 -10.46
CA LEU A 56 -11.00 -23.76 -9.22
C LEU A 56 -12.45 -23.34 -9.01
N LEU A 57 -13.00 -23.64 -7.84
CA LEU A 57 -14.35 -23.22 -7.45
C LEU A 57 -14.27 -21.94 -6.63
N HIS A 58 -15.27 -21.07 -6.81
CA HIS A 58 -15.39 -19.83 -6.03
C HIS A 58 -15.37 -20.12 -4.53
N PRO A 59 -14.63 -19.35 -3.70
CA PRO A 59 -14.61 -19.51 -2.23
C PRO A 59 -15.99 -19.29 -1.59
N ASN A 60 -16.65 -18.17 -1.91
CA ASN A 60 -17.94 -17.71 -1.38
C ASN A 60 -19.14 -18.45 -2.02
N ARG A 61 -18.92 -19.64 -2.58
CA ARG A 61 -20.04 -20.49 -2.99
C ARG A 61 -20.73 -21.01 -1.74
N SER A 62 -22.04 -21.18 -1.81
CA SER A 62 -22.76 -21.87 -0.73
C SER A 62 -22.17 -23.26 -0.48
N ASP A 63 -22.18 -23.71 0.77
CA ASP A 63 -21.74 -25.05 1.13
C ASP A 63 -22.45 -26.12 0.28
N ILE A 64 -21.75 -27.19 -0.09
CA ILE A 64 -22.30 -28.26 -0.93
C ILE A 64 -23.49 -28.92 -0.22
N ALA A 65 -23.44 -29.03 1.12
CA ALA A 65 -24.53 -29.62 1.89
C ALA A 65 -25.81 -28.76 1.87
N SER A 66 -25.70 -27.43 1.85
CA SER A 66 -26.85 -26.50 1.79
C SER A 66 -27.27 -26.14 0.35
N SER A 67 -26.39 -26.31 -0.62
CA SER A 67 -26.62 -25.93 -2.02
C SER A 67 -27.71 -26.76 -2.71
N THR A 68 -28.47 -26.12 -3.61
CA THR A 68 -29.38 -26.81 -4.52
C THR A 68 -28.63 -27.40 -5.72
N ALA A 69 -29.25 -28.34 -6.44
CA ALA A 69 -28.71 -28.87 -7.70
C ALA A 69 -28.37 -27.75 -8.70
N ALA A 70 -29.22 -26.72 -8.79
CA ALA A 70 -29.02 -25.57 -9.65
C ALA A 70 -27.80 -24.72 -9.23
N HIS A 71 -27.56 -24.53 -7.92
CA HIS A 71 -26.39 -23.80 -7.43
C HIS A 71 -25.08 -24.53 -7.76
N LEU A 72 -25.05 -25.86 -7.61
CA LEU A 72 -23.91 -26.69 -7.95
C LEU A 72 -23.63 -26.66 -9.47
N GLU A 73 -24.68 -26.76 -10.29
CA GLU A 73 -24.58 -26.62 -11.74
C GLU A 73 -24.02 -25.24 -12.14
N SER A 74 -24.54 -24.16 -11.54
CA SER A 74 -24.10 -22.78 -11.80
C SER A 74 -22.63 -22.60 -11.43
N SER A 75 -22.20 -23.09 -10.27
CA SER A 75 -20.81 -23.05 -9.82
C SER A 75 -19.85 -23.77 -10.79
N LEU A 76 -20.23 -24.97 -11.24
CA LEU A 76 -19.45 -25.72 -12.23
C LEU A 76 -19.38 -24.98 -13.57
N ARG A 77 -20.51 -24.43 -14.03
CA ARG A 77 -20.58 -23.68 -15.28
C ARG A 77 -19.67 -22.44 -15.23
N CYS A 78 -19.68 -21.69 -14.12
CA CYS A 78 -18.78 -20.56 -13.92
C CYS A 78 -17.32 -21.00 -13.96
N ALA A 79 -16.94 -22.02 -13.18
CA ALA A 79 -15.56 -22.53 -13.17
C ALA A 79 -15.06 -22.97 -14.57
N ILE A 80 -15.93 -23.60 -15.37
CA ILE A 80 -15.60 -23.97 -16.75
C ILE A 80 -15.44 -22.74 -17.65
N LEU A 81 -16.30 -21.74 -17.50
CA LEU A 81 -16.24 -20.53 -18.32
C LEU A 81 -15.05 -19.65 -17.98
N LEU A 82 -14.70 -19.52 -16.70
CA LEU A 82 -13.47 -18.87 -16.24
C LEU A 82 -12.26 -19.56 -16.84
N ARG A 83 -12.17 -20.88 -16.69
CA ARG A 83 -11.08 -21.63 -17.30
C ARG A 83 -11.01 -21.42 -18.81
N LYS A 84 -12.15 -21.39 -19.50
CA LYS A 84 -12.18 -21.13 -20.95
C LYS A 84 -11.70 -19.73 -21.29
N ALA A 85 -12.17 -18.72 -20.56
CA ALA A 85 -11.78 -17.32 -20.73
C ALA A 85 -10.26 -17.16 -20.56
N TYR A 86 -9.67 -17.85 -19.58
CA TYR A 86 -8.22 -17.85 -19.40
C TYR A 86 -7.47 -18.74 -20.40
N SER A 87 -8.03 -19.87 -20.85
CA SER A 87 -7.34 -20.77 -21.79
C SER A 87 -7.35 -20.30 -23.24
N LEU A 88 -8.22 -19.36 -23.60
CA LEU A 88 -8.28 -18.82 -24.94
C LEU A 88 -7.14 -17.82 -25.11
N GLU A 89 -6.16 -18.16 -25.96
CA GLU A 89 -5.30 -17.15 -26.58
C GLU A 89 -6.22 -16.09 -27.18
N VAL A 90 -6.16 -14.87 -26.67
CA VAL A 90 -7.02 -13.77 -27.10
C VAL A 90 -6.80 -13.57 -28.59
N LYS A 91 -7.76 -14.00 -29.40
CA LYS A 91 -7.89 -13.47 -30.76
C LYS A 91 -8.36 -12.03 -30.60
N GLU A 92 -7.62 -11.08 -31.16
CA GLU A 92 -7.79 -9.62 -31.00
C GLU A 92 -9.18 -9.06 -31.35
N ASP A 93 -10.13 -9.89 -31.82
CA ASP A 93 -11.46 -9.47 -32.27
C ASP A 93 -12.55 -9.59 -31.18
N ALA A 94 -12.27 -9.16 -29.95
CA ALA A 94 -13.31 -9.10 -28.92
C ALA A 94 -14.25 -7.90 -29.18
N PRO A 95 -15.58 -8.10 -29.26
CA PRO A 95 -16.52 -7.01 -29.48
C PRO A 95 -16.56 -6.06 -28.28
N GLU A 96 -16.44 -4.75 -28.56
CA GLU A 96 -16.56 -3.64 -27.60
C GLU A 96 -17.88 -3.72 -26.82
N THR A 97 -17.84 -4.23 -25.59
CA THR A 97 -18.91 -4.05 -24.62
C THR A 97 -18.68 -2.74 -23.88
N ARG A 98 -19.47 -1.72 -24.23
CA ARG A 98 -19.46 -0.41 -23.58
C ARG A 98 -19.86 -0.52 -22.10
N PRO A 99 -19.04 -0.05 -21.15
CA PRO A 99 -19.54 0.22 -19.82
C PRO A 99 -20.46 1.45 -19.89
N ARG A 100 -21.73 1.26 -19.53
CA ARG A 100 -22.60 2.36 -19.13
C ARG A 100 -22.47 2.42 -17.62
N HIS A 101 -22.15 3.58 -17.06
CA HIS A 101 -22.76 4.24 -15.89
C HIS A 101 -21.96 5.51 -15.55
N ASN A 102 -22.68 6.60 -15.25
CA ASN A 102 -22.12 7.90 -14.89
C ASN A 102 -21.94 7.98 -13.37
N LEU A 103 -20.84 8.58 -12.90
CA LEU A 103 -20.69 9.06 -11.53
C LEU A 103 -21.17 10.53 -11.45
N ASP A 104 -22.08 10.79 -10.51
CA ASP A 104 -22.43 12.14 -10.07
C ASP A 104 -21.37 12.63 -9.07
N GLU A 105 -20.58 13.64 -9.47
CA GLU A 105 -19.73 14.42 -8.57
C GLU A 105 -20.62 15.36 -7.72
N ASP A 106 -21.24 14.86 -6.65
CA ASP A 106 -21.77 15.73 -5.59
C ASP A 106 -20.79 15.73 -4.39
N THR A 107 -19.56 16.16 -4.65
CA THR A 107 -18.54 16.35 -3.62
C THR A 107 -18.56 17.78 -3.13
N THR A 108 -19.52 18.11 -2.27
CA THR A 108 -19.28 19.20 -1.32
C THR A 108 -18.11 18.76 -0.45
N GLY A 109 -16.93 19.37 -0.61
CA GLY A 109 -15.68 18.99 0.06
C GLY A 109 -15.69 19.06 1.60
N SER A 110 -16.87 19.22 2.20
CA SER A 110 -17.14 19.29 3.63
C SER A 110 -17.67 17.99 4.24
N MET A 111 -17.97 16.96 3.44
CA MET A 111 -18.48 15.68 3.93
C MET A 111 -17.68 14.49 3.43
N SER A 112 -17.40 13.54 4.32
CA SER A 112 -16.91 12.21 3.94
C SER A 112 -17.98 11.17 4.23
N HIS A 113 -18.14 10.24 3.32
CA HIS A 113 -19.11 9.17 3.45
C HIS A 113 -18.54 7.83 2.98
N LEU A 114 -19.14 6.75 3.49
CA LEU A 114 -18.91 5.36 3.15
C LEU A 114 -20.20 4.81 2.55
N SER A 115 -20.13 4.36 1.30
CA SER A 115 -21.26 3.82 0.56
C SER A 115 -21.14 2.30 0.45
N VAL A 116 -22.23 1.59 0.71
CA VAL A 116 -22.32 0.13 0.55
C VAL A 116 -23.04 -0.15 -0.76
N PHE A 117 -22.41 -0.92 -1.65
CA PHE A 117 -22.98 -1.28 -2.94
C PHE A 117 -23.33 -2.77 -3.01
N ASP A 118 -24.49 -3.10 -3.57
CA ASP A 118 -24.84 -4.46 -3.98
C ASP A 118 -24.46 -4.66 -5.45
N LEU A 119 -23.59 -5.64 -5.70
CA LEU A 119 -23.06 -5.97 -7.02
C LEU A 119 -23.75 -7.18 -7.69
N SER A 120 -24.76 -7.78 -7.03
CA SER A 120 -25.34 -9.05 -7.45
C SER A 120 -26.11 -8.99 -8.78
N THR A 121 -26.84 -7.89 -9.04
CA THR A 121 -27.75 -7.78 -10.19
C THR A 121 -27.59 -6.47 -10.96
N ASN A 122 -27.72 -5.34 -10.28
CA ASN A 122 -27.43 -4.01 -10.79
C ASN A 122 -26.69 -3.27 -9.70
N VAL A 123 -25.47 -2.78 -10.00
CA VAL A 123 -24.65 -2.00 -9.07
C VAL A 123 -25.53 -0.91 -8.47
N ARG A 124 -25.89 -1.06 -7.19
CA ARG A 124 -26.80 -0.16 -6.51
C ARG A 124 -26.20 0.21 -5.18
N CYS A 125 -26.09 1.52 -4.92
CA CYS A 125 -25.83 2.01 -3.58
C CYS A 125 -27.02 1.66 -2.69
N CYS A 126 -26.78 0.78 -1.72
CA CYS A 126 -27.78 0.31 -0.77
C CYS A 126 -27.92 1.28 0.39
N GLU A 127 -26.80 1.75 0.93
CA GLU A 127 -26.76 2.62 2.11
C GLU A 127 -25.54 3.55 2.05
N VAL A 128 -25.67 4.71 2.69
CA VAL A 128 -24.61 5.71 2.84
C VAL A 128 -24.48 6.06 4.32
N PHE A 129 -23.25 6.05 4.81
CA PHE A 129 -22.89 6.42 6.17
C PHE A 129 -21.87 7.54 6.16
N TYR A 130 -21.87 8.42 7.16
CA TYR A 130 -20.99 9.57 7.20
C TYR A 130 -19.85 9.38 8.20
N LEU A 131 -18.66 9.81 7.79
CA LEU A 131 -17.42 9.70 8.55
C LEU A 131 -17.01 11.07 9.10
N PRO A 132 -16.29 11.10 10.25
CA PRO A 132 -15.81 12.35 10.84
C PRO A 132 -14.64 12.99 10.07
N GLY A 133 -14.19 12.38 8.98
CA GLY A 133 -13.11 12.83 8.08
C GLY A 133 -12.99 11.85 6.90
N PRO A 134 -12.23 12.17 5.84
CA PRO A 134 -12.02 11.24 4.74
C PRO A 134 -11.36 9.94 5.17
N ALA A 135 -11.82 8.85 4.59
CA ALA A 135 -11.09 7.59 4.60
C ALA A 135 -9.87 7.71 3.69
N LEU A 136 -8.68 7.59 4.26
CA LEU A 136 -7.39 7.66 3.56
C LEU A 136 -6.93 6.29 3.07
N ALA A 137 -7.23 5.26 3.84
CA ALA A 137 -6.94 3.87 3.56
C ALA A 137 -7.95 3.00 4.30
N GLY A 138 -8.17 1.77 3.82
CA GLY A 138 -9.06 0.82 4.45
C GLY A 138 -8.62 -0.60 4.17
N ILE A 139 -8.80 -1.47 5.17
CA ILE A 139 -8.62 -2.91 5.01
C ILE A 139 -9.82 -3.64 5.61
N VAL A 140 -10.18 -4.76 4.99
CA VAL A 140 -11.34 -5.56 5.35
C VAL A 140 -10.87 -6.92 5.85
N ASP A 141 -11.42 -7.33 6.99
CA ASP A 141 -11.31 -8.68 7.53
C ASP A 141 -12.66 -9.40 7.34
N ASP A 142 -12.66 -10.42 6.50
CA ASP A 142 -13.83 -11.25 6.21
C ASP A 142 -13.61 -12.66 6.76
N THR A 143 -14.37 -12.97 7.82
CA THR A 143 -14.35 -14.29 8.48
C THR A 143 -15.46 -15.21 7.98
N GLY A 144 -16.25 -14.79 6.98
CA GLY A 144 -17.46 -15.46 6.51
C GLY A 144 -18.67 -15.28 7.42
N HIS A 145 -18.47 -15.03 8.72
CA HIS A 145 -19.56 -14.79 9.69
C HIS A 145 -19.65 -13.34 10.13
N MET A 146 -18.59 -12.57 9.90
CA MET A 146 -18.44 -11.18 10.30
C MET A 146 -17.56 -10.49 9.27
N LEU A 147 -17.97 -9.29 8.88
CA LEU A 147 -17.24 -8.44 7.97
C LEU A 147 -16.79 -7.19 8.73
N ARG A 148 -15.51 -7.10 9.02
CA ARG A 148 -14.94 -5.96 9.75
C ARG A 148 -14.10 -5.10 8.83
N LEU A 149 -14.09 -3.80 9.10
CA LEU A 149 -13.27 -2.84 8.38
C LEU A 149 -12.38 -2.12 9.38
N ALA A 150 -11.13 -1.87 9.00
CA ALA A 150 -10.27 -0.92 9.68
C ALA A 150 -10.00 0.23 8.70
N LEU A 151 -10.59 1.40 8.98
CA LEU A 151 -10.49 2.59 8.12
C LEU A 151 -9.58 3.62 8.76
N THR A 152 -8.54 4.04 8.05
CA THR A 152 -7.73 5.19 8.44
C THR A 152 -8.49 6.45 8.08
N ILE A 153 -8.87 7.23 9.09
CA ILE A 153 -9.60 8.48 8.91
C ILE A 153 -8.64 9.67 9.07
N GLY A 154 -8.60 10.51 8.04
CA GLY A 154 -7.94 11.80 8.08
C GLY A 154 -8.75 12.75 8.96
N THR A 155 -8.31 12.98 10.19
CA THR A 155 -8.81 14.04 11.06
C THR A 155 -7.64 14.87 11.56
N SER A 156 -7.91 15.96 12.28
CA SER A 156 -6.86 16.77 12.94
C SER A 156 -5.91 15.93 13.82
N ASN A 157 -6.42 14.83 14.37
CA ASN A 157 -5.65 13.75 14.97
C ASN A 157 -5.99 12.45 14.23
N PRO A 158 -5.13 11.94 13.32
CA PRO A 158 -5.39 10.71 12.58
C PRO A 158 -5.80 9.56 13.48
N GLN A 159 -6.76 8.77 13.03
CA GLN A 159 -7.25 7.63 13.79
C GLN A 159 -7.68 6.50 12.86
N ILE A 160 -7.64 5.28 13.38
CA ILE A 160 -8.24 4.13 12.71
C ILE A 160 -9.59 3.83 13.37
N LEU A 161 -10.65 3.80 12.57
CA LEU A 161 -11.96 3.31 12.98
C LEU A 161 -12.07 1.82 12.66
N VAL A 162 -12.32 1.01 13.69
CA VAL A 162 -12.69 -0.38 13.54
C VAL A 162 -14.21 -0.47 13.48
N LEU A 163 -14.71 -0.95 12.35
CA LEU A 163 -16.12 -1.01 12.00
C LEU A 163 -16.54 -2.46 11.74
N GLU A 164 -17.81 -2.75 11.90
CA GLU A 164 -18.42 -4.03 11.53
C GLU A 164 -19.62 -3.79 10.63
N LEU A 165 -19.58 -4.35 9.42
CA LEU A 165 -20.64 -4.26 8.42
C LEU A 165 -21.50 -5.53 8.48
N GLY A 166 -22.81 -5.33 8.55
CA GLY A 166 -23.75 -6.44 8.57
C GLY A 166 -25.18 -5.98 8.34
N THR A 167 -26.12 -6.87 8.62
CA THR A 167 -27.55 -6.60 8.56
C THR A 167 -28.23 -6.81 9.92
N ASP A 168 -29.31 -6.08 10.16
CA ASP A 168 -30.25 -6.33 11.24
C ASP A 168 -31.71 -6.15 10.76
N GLU A 169 -32.66 -6.08 11.68
CA GLU A 169 -34.09 -5.92 11.35
C GLU A 169 -34.41 -4.64 10.55
N GLU A 170 -33.55 -3.61 10.63
CA GLU A 170 -33.74 -2.32 9.95
C GLU A 170 -32.96 -2.21 8.63
N GLY A 171 -32.19 -3.23 8.25
CA GLY A 171 -31.44 -3.30 7.00
C GLY A 171 -29.93 -3.34 7.21
N ILE A 172 -29.17 -2.75 6.27
CA ILE A 172 -27.71 -2.72 6.34
C ILE A 172 -27.27 -1.69 7.40
N LYS A 173 -26.34 -2.10 8.26
CA LYS A 173 -25.74 -1.24 9.29
C LYS A 173 -24.23 -1.41 9.35
N ILE A 174 -23.57 -0.33 9.76
CA ILE A 174 -22.16 -0.30 10.10
C ILE A 174 -22.04 0.07 11.57
N GLN A 175 -21.52 -0.84 12.37
CA GLN A 175 -21.29 -0.64 13.79
C GLN A 175 -19.88 -0.13 14.05
N HIS A 176 -19.75 0.88 14.88
CA HIS A 176 -18.46 1.38 15.35
C HIS A 176 -18.01 0.57 16.57
N LEU A 177 -16.92 -0.18 16.42
CA LEU A 177 -16.37 -1.05 17.45
C LEU A 177 -15.28 -0.37 18.28
N ALA A 178 -14.34 0.34 17.63
CA ALA A 178 -13.23 1.02 18.30
C ALA A 178 -12.70 2.19 17.47
N ALA A 179 -12.12 3.19 18.15
CA ALA A 179 -11.38 4.29 17.54
C ALA A 179 -9.96 4.35 18.12
N LEU A 180 -8.96 4.19 17.26
CA LEU A 180 -7.55 4.07 17.63
C LEU A 180 -6.82 5.34 17.20
N ARG A 181 -6.75 6.32 18.11
CA ARG A 181 -6.15 7.63 17.86
C ARG A 181 -4.63 7.55 17.77
N GLY A 182 -4.04 8.42 16.95
CA GLY A 182 -2.61 8.47 16.68
C GLY A 182 -2.13 7.46 15.65
N PHE A 183 -2.89 6.40 15.38
CA PHE A 183 -2.53 5.39 14.39
C PHE A 183 -2.99 5.80 12.99
N ALA A 184 -2.18 5.48 11.98
CA ALA A 184 -2.55 5.66 10.59
C ALA A 184 -2.07 4.49 9.71
N TYR A 185 -2.75 4.32 8.58
CA TYR A 185 -2.50 3.31 7.55
C TYR A 185 -2.56 1.88 8.12
N ALA A 186 -3.78 1.39 8.34
CA ALA A 186 -4.00 -0.04 8.58
C ALA A 186 -3.60 -0.85 7.34
N ILE A 187 -2.55 -1.67 7.45
CA ILE A 187 -1.95 -2.44 6.34
C ILE A 187 -2.16 -3.96 6.49
N TYR A 188 -2.59 -4.40 7.67
CA TYR A 188 -3.04 -5.77 7.93
C TYR A 188 -4.13 -5.75 8.99
N PHE A 189 -5.17 -6.56 8.80
CA PHE A 189 -6.25 -6.67 9.77
C PHE A 189 -6.82 -8.09 9.75
N SER A 190 -6.86 -8.73 10.92
CA SER A 190 -7.47 -10.04 11.10
C SER A 190 -7.95 -10.21 12.54
N GLU A 191 -9.23 -10.52 12.70
CA GLU A 191 -9.90 -10.71 13.99
C GLU A 191 -9.70 -9.54 14.96
N SER A 192 -8.88 -9.72 16.01
CA SER A 192 -8.53 -8.68 16.98
C SER A 192 -7.22 -7.95 16.68
N ARG A 193 -6.44 -8.44 15.72
CA ARG A 193 -5.08 -7.98 15.46
C ARG A 193 -5.03 -7.08 14.23
N MET A 194 -4.19 -6.06 14.32
CA MET A 194 -3.97 -5.12 13.24
C MET A 194 -2.51 -4.69 13.21
N VAL A 195 -1.95 -4.53 12.00
CA VAL A 195 -0.69 -3.82 11.81
C VAL A 195 -0.98 -2.45 11.20
N CYS A 196 -0.45 -1.41 11.82
CA CYS A 196 -0.48 -0.04 11.33
C CYS A 196 0.92 0.38 10.90
N ALA A 197 1.02 1.17 9.84
CA ALA A 197 2.32 1.64 9.36
C ALA A 197 2.93 2.70 10.29
N THR A 198 2.10 3.52 10.95
CA THR A 198 2.60 4.61 11.82
C THR A 198 1.76 4.80 13.08
N LYS A 199 2.38 5.40 14.09
CA LYS A 199 1.71 5.88 15.32
C LYS A 199 2.30 7.22 15.75
N ASP A 200 1.46 8.23 15.95
CA ASP A 200 1.85 9.58 16.36
C ASP A 200 2.95 10.19 15.47
N GLY A 201 2.95 9.82 14.18
CA GLY A 201 3.96 10.20 13.21
C GLY A 201 5.27 9.42 13.27
N ASP A 202 5.42 8.44 14.17
CA ASP A 202 6.52 7.48 14.14
C ASP A 202 6.34 6.52 12.96
N GLY A 203 7.29 6.54 12.03
CA GLY A 203 7.31 5.71 10.82
C GLY A 203 7.61 4.23 11.03
N CYS A 204 7.65 3.76 12.28
CA CYS A 204 7.78 2.33 12.58
C CYS A 204 6.41 1.64 12.51
N PRO A 205 6.33 0.40 11.98
CA PRO A 205 5.09 -0.35 12.06
C PRO A 205 4.76 -0.76 13.50
N TYR A 206 3.46 -0.82 13.79
CA TYR A 206 2.92 -1.23 15.08
C TYR A 206 1.95 -2.38 14.89
N LEU A 207 2.16 -3.47 15.63
CA LEU A 207 1.14 -4.48 15.83
C LEU A 207 0.31 -4.09 17.04
N LEU A 208 -1.00 -4.24 16.95
CA LEU A 208 -1.87 -4.04 18.10
C LEU A 208 -2.99 -5.07 18.12
N ASP A 209 -3.48 -5.32 19.33
CA ASP A 209 -4.76 -5.97 19.55
C ASP A 209 -5.78 -4.89 19.91
N TRP A 210 -6.68 -4.56 18.99
CA TRP A 210 -7.60 -3.42 19.15
C TRP A 210 -8.67 -3.67 20.21
N ARG A 211 -8.92 -4.93 20.58
CA ARG A 211 -9.90 -5.29 21.62
C ARG A 211 -9.34 -5.06 23.02
N THR A 212 -8.10 -5.46 23.22
CA THR A 212 -7.40 -5.35 24.51
C THR A 212 -6.67 -4.02 24.67
N GLY A 213 -6.37 -3.34 23.56
CA GLY A 213 -5.56 -2.12 23.53
C GLY A 213 -4.06 -2.36 23.67
N HIS A 214 -3.59 -3.62 23.63
CA HIS A 214 -2.17 -3.92 23.63
C HIS A 214 -1.51 -3.48 22.32
N VAL A 215 -0.32 -2.88 22.43
CA VAL A 215 0.42 -2.31 21.30
C VAL A 215 1.88 -2.75 21.39
N TRP A 216 2.41 -3.22 20.28
CA TRP A 216 3.80 -3.63 20.12
C TRP A 216 4.43 -2.88 18.95
N LYS A 217 5.51 -2.15 19.23
CA LYS A 217 6.35 -1.55 18.19
C LYS A 217 7.15 -2.64 17.47
N LEU A 218 7.02 -2.73 16.15
CA LEU A 218 7.77 -3.69 15.35
C LEU A 218 9.13 -3.09 14.98
N VAL A 219 10.19 -3.55 15.65
CA VAL A 219 11.54 -3.00 15.53
C VAL A 219 12.32 -3.79 14.48
N SER A 220 12.74 -3.09 13.43
CA SER A 220 13.57 -3.66 12.36
C SER A 220 14.88 -4.23 12.89
N ARG A 221 15.35 -5.34 12.30
CA ARG A 221 16.66 -5.94 12.60
C ARG A 221 17.80 -5.30 11.81
N ILE A 222 17.48 -4.49 10.80
CA ILE A 222 18.48 -3.75 10.03
C ILE A 222 19.24 -2.86 11.02
N PRO A 223 20.57 -2.98 11.13
CA PRO A 223 21.33 -2.23 12.12
C PRO A 223 21.04 -0.74 12.00
N PRO A 224 20.96 0.01 13.11
CA PRO A 224 20.72 1.44 13.09
C PRO A 224 21.64 2.17 12.13
N TYR A 225 22.91 1.77 12.02
CA TYR A 225 23.89 2.38 11.11
C TYR A 225 23.58 2.18 9.62
N VAL A 226 22.93 1.07 9.22
CA VAL A 226 22.45 0.86 7.83
C VAL A 226 21.15 1.64 7.62
N MET A 227 20.27 1.68 8.63
CA MET A 227 19.08 2.55 8.61
C MET A 227 19.43 4.04 8.62
N GLN A 228 20.60 4.40 9.16
CA GLN A 228 21.18 5.73 9.17
C GLN A 228 21.83 6.01 7.81
N MET A 229 22.75 5.20 7.29
CA MET A 229 23.27 5.41 5.93
C MET A 229 22.19 5.48 4.83
N GLU A 230 21.01 4.91 5.09
CA GLU A 230 19.86 4.96 4.20
C GLU A 230 18.69 5.73 4.83
N PHE A 231 18.98 6.94 5.33
CA PHE A 231 18.06 7.94 5.92
C PHE A 231 16.76 8.24 5.13
N GLN A 232 16.51 7.56 4.01
CA GLN A 232 15.30 7.57 3.19
C GLN A 232 14.25 6.51 3.58
N ALA A 233 14.57 5.54 4.44
CA ALA A 233 13.66 4.46 4.80
C ALA A 233 13.36 4.42 6.31
N HIS A 234 12.44 5.27 6.78
CA HIS A 234 11.44 4.63 7.64
C HIS A 234 10.90 3.49 6.80
N ALA A 235 10.98 2.28 7.33
CA ALA A 235 10.37 1.09 6.79
C ALA A 235 8.86 1.35 6.72
N ASN A 236 8.43 2.17 5.75
CA ASN A 236 7.04 2.44 5.45
C ASN A 236 6.50 1.07 5.17
N ALA A 237 5.81 0.52 6.16
CA ALA A 237 5.28 -0.81 6.07
C ALA A 237 4.20 -0.69 5.00
N ILE A 238 4.49 -1.30 3.85
CA ILE A 238 3.68 -1.18 2.64
C ILE A 238 2.56 -2.22 2.71
N ALA A 239 2.95 -3.43 3.11
CA ALA A 239 2.05 -4.54 3.31
C ALA A 239 2.44 -5.30 4.56
N ALA A 240 1.46 -5.88 5.24
CA ALA A 240 1.70 -6.83 6.30
C ALA A 240 0.76 -8.04 6.20
N THR A 241 1.17 -9.16 6.77
CA THR A 241 0.32 -10.35 6.90
C THR A 241 0.71 -11.18 8.13
N GLU A 242 -0.21 -12.00 8.63
CA GLU A 242 0.11 -13.05 9.61
C GLU A 242 0.24 -14.40 8.89
N TRP A 243 1.33 -15.11 9.15
CA TRP A 243 1.60 -16.41 8.52
C TRP A 243 2.37 -17.32 9.47
N GLU A 244 1.80 -18.48 9.80
CA GLU A 244 2.45 -19.53 10.61
C GLU A 244 2.98 -19.05 11.98
N GLY A 245 2.31 -18.08 12.60
CA GLY A 245 2.72 -17.47 13.88
C GLY A 245 3.72 -16.32 13.73
N PHE A 246 4.01 -15.88 12.51
CA PHE A 246 4.81 -14.70 12.24
C PHE A 246 3.94 -13.55 11.75
N VAL A 247 4.26 -12.33 12.17
CA VAL A 247 3.85 -11.13 11.44
C VAL A 247 4.94 -10.82 10.43
N ILE A 248 4.58 -10.67 9.17
CA ILE A 248 5.50 -10.38 8.08
C ILE A 248 5.19 -8.99 7.55
N VAL A 249 6.19 -8.14 7.47
CA VAL A 249 6.07 -6.77 6.98
C VAL A 249 6.97 -6.59 5.77
N ILE A 250 6.38 -6.18 4.65
CA ILE A 250 7.14 -5.67 3.50
C ILE A 250 7.31 -4.17 3.70
N THR A 251 8.56 -3.76 3.66
CA THR A 251 9.00 -2.37 3.74
C THR A 251 9.48 -1.95 2.37
N ASN A 252 9.83 -0.68 2.20
CA ASN A 252 10.39 -0.17 0.96
C ASN A 252 11.70 -0.84 0.50
N LYS A 253 12.45 -1.51 1.39
CA LYS A 253 13.74 -2.15 1.09
C LYS A 253 13.92 -3.57 1.61
N SER A 254 12.99 -4.08 2.41
CA SER A 254 13.18 -5.37 3.06
C SER A 254 11.87 -6.06 3.40
N ILE A 255 11.95 -7.37 3.56
CA ILE A 255 10.89 -8.19 4.14
C ILE A 255 11.33 -8.58 5.55
N GLN A 256 10.51 -8.26 6.54
CA GLN A 256 10.83 -8.47 7.96
C GLN A 256 9.84 -9.43 8.60
N LEU A 257 10.34 -10.38 9.38
CA LEU A 257 9.53 -11.41 10.04
C LEU A 257 9.64 -11.24 11.55
N PHE A 258 8.50 -11.13 12.22
CA PHE A 258 8.36 -10.92 13.66
C PHE A 258 7.68 -12.16 14.26
N ASP A 259 8.36 -12.87 15.16
CA ASP A 259 7.83 -14.09 15.77
C ASP A 259 6.90 -13.74 16.93
N MET A 260 5.61 -14.07 16.80
CA MET A 260 4.57 -13.77 17.79
C MET A 260 4.58 -14.69 19.02
N GLU A 261 5.26 -15.83 18.95
CA GLU A 261 5.28 -16.81 20.04
C GLU A 261 6.43 -16.57 21.02
N THR A 262 7.47 -15.84 20.59
CA THR A 262 8.55 -15.49 21.50
C THR A 262 8.02 -14.58 22.61
N SER A 263 8.21 -14.97 23.88
CA SER A 263 7.67 -14.21 25.00
C SER A 263 8.26 -12.79 25.02
N HIS A 264 7.43 -11.80 24.70
CA HIS A 264 7.84 -10.39 24.64
C HIS A 264 7.68 -9.77 26.03
N ASN A 265 8.79 -9.44 26.69
CA ASN A 265 8.79 -8.76 27.98
C ASN A 265 8.66 -7.22 27.87
N GLY A 266 8.10 -6.69 26.78
CA GLY A 266 7.94 -5.25 26.60
C GLY A 266 7.07 -4.86 25.41
N ASP A 267 6.96 -3.54 25.20
CA ASP A 267 6.10 -2.90 24.18
C ASP A 267 6.72 -2.95 22.77
N SER A 268 7.65 -3.88 22.50
CA SER A 268 8.31 -4.01 21.21
C SER A 268 8.62 -5.46 20.83
N ILE A 269 8.56 -5.74 19.53
CA ILE A 269 8.90 -7.03 18.94
C ILE A 269 9.99 -6.76 17.90
N ALA A 270 11.19 -7.30 18.13
CA ALA A 270 12.27 -7.22 17.17
C ALA A 270 12.05 -8.21 16.02
N ALA A 271 12.40 -7.80 14.80
CA ALA A 271 12.37 -8.71 13.65
C ALA A 271 13.34 -9.88 13.90
N MET A 272 12.83 -11.10 13.81
CA MET A 272 13.61 -12.33 13.86
C MET A 272 14.47 -12.48 12.60
N LEU A 273 13.91 -12.19 11.44
CA LEU A 273 14.62 -12.25 10.15
C LEU A 273 14.33 -11.00 9.34
N SER A 274 15.30 -10.61 8.52
CA SER A 274 15.15 -9.56 7.52
C SER A 274 15.79 -10.05 6.23
N PHE A 275 15.04 -9.98 5.14
CA PHE A 275 15.53 -10.23 3.80
C PHE A 275 15.61 -8.89 3.09
N SER A 276 16.80 -8.52 2.62
CA SER A 276 16.94 -7.33 1.79
C SER A 276 16.25 -7.56 0.45
N LEU A 277 15.54 -6.53 -0.01
CA LEU A 277 15.05 -6.40 -1.38
C LEU A 277 16.07 -5.59 -2.21
N ASP A 278 17.35 -5.64 -1.88
CA ASP A 278 18.46 -5.14 -2.70
C ASP A 278 18.48 -5.89 -4.03
N LEU A 279 17.76 -5.34 -4.97
CA LEU A 279 17.68 -5.81 -6.34
C LEU A 279 18.82 -5.13 -7.07
N HIS A 280 20.03 -5.68 -6.94
CA HIS A 280 21.27 -5.20 -7.54
C HIS A 280 21.08 -4.61 -8.96
N VAL A 281 20.83 -3.32 -9.05
CA VAL A 281 21.11 -2.53 -10.24
C VAL A 281 22.38 -1.77 -9.89
N GLU A 282 23.44 -1.98 -10.65
CA GLU A 282 24.77 -1.39 -10.40
C GLU A 282 24.81 0.15 -10.51
N ASP A 283 23.65 0.80 -10.72
CA ASP A 283 23.52 2.23 -10.84
C ASP A 283 23.01 2.84 -9.53
N GLU A 284 23.75 3.83 -8.99
CA GLU A 284 23.51 4.55 -7.73
C GLU A 284 22.20 5.38 -7.68
N TYR A 285 21.18 5.04 -8.48
CA TYR A 285 19.95 5.79 -8.53
C TYR A 285 18.99 5.44 -7.39
N ASP A 286 18.40 6.50 -6.82
CA ASP A 286 17.36 6.52 -5.78
C ASP A 286 16.00 5.89 -6.21
N GLY A 287 16.00 5.06 -7.25
CA GLY A 287 14.82 4.44 -7.86
C GLY A 287 14.37 3.14 -7.16
N ASP A 288 15.15 2.66 -6.20
CA ASP A 288 15.09 1.28 -5.75
C ASP A 288 13.98 0.94 -4.74
N PHE A 289 13.18 1.93 -4.34
CA PHE A 289 12.14 1.75 -3.33
C PHE A 289 10.92 1.02 -3.86
N VAL A 290 10.43 0.05 -3.07
CA VAL A 290 9.08 -0.48 -3.22
C VAL A 290 8.06 0.62 -2.88
N GLU A 291 7.13 0.88 -3.79
CA GLU A 291 6.00 1.81 -3.61
C GLU A 291 4.72 1.06 -3.23
N GLU A 292 4.54 -0.15 -3.77
CA GLU A 292 3.35 -0.97 -3.56
C GLU A 292 3.77 -2.41 -3.30
N ALA A 293 3.08 -3.08 -2.39
CA ALA A 293 3.32 -4.48 -2.09
C ALA A 293 2.01 -5.12 -1.62
N SER A 294 1.95 -6.44 -1.77
CA SER A 294 0.78 -7.23 -1.40
C SER A 294 1.19 -8.66 -1.10
N PHE A 295 0.41 -9.32 -0.23
CA PHE A 295 0.52 -10.75 0.04
C PHE A 295 -0.66 -11.48 -0.60
N GLU A 296 -0.42 -12.67 -1.15
CA GLU A 296 -1.49 -13.57 -1.58
C GLU A 296 -2.03 -14.32 -0.34
N ALA A 297 -2.71 -13.60 0.55
CA ALA A 297 -2.96 -14.02 1.93
C ALA A 297 -4.00 -15.16 2.10
N LYS A 298 -4.67 -15.62 1.04
CA LYS A 298 -5.92 -16.40 1.20
C LYS A 298 -5.85 -17.89 0.86
N VAL A 299 -4.69 -18.46 0.58
CA VAL A 299 -4.62 -19.88 0.24
C VAL A 299 -3.59 -20.59 1.12
N ASN A 300 -4.06 -21.58 1.89
CA ASN A 300 -3.27 -22.62 2.58
C ASN A 300 -2.47 -23.45 1.54
N ARG A 301 -1.59 -22.79 0.78
CA ARG A 301 -0.78 -23.42 -0.24
C ARG A 301 0.31 -24.18 0.48
N LYS A 302 0.33 -25.48 0.24
CA LYS A 302 1.42 -26.35 0.64
C LYS A 302 2.33 -26.56 -0.57
N SER A 303 3.63 -26.51 -0.34
CA SER A 303 4.64 -26.94 -1.30
C SER A 303 4.47 -28.45 -1.58
N GLN A 304 5.25 -29.00 -2.52
CA GLN A 304 5.24 -30.47 -2.73
C GLN A 304 5.68 -31.25 -1.48
N SER A 305 6.50 -30.64 -0.61
CA SER A 305 6.91 -31.23 0.66
C SER A 305 5.86 -31.08 1.77
N GLY A 306 4.71 -30.45 1.48
CA GLY A 306 3.68 -30.14 2.46
C GLY A 306 3.95 -28.86 3.27
N ALA A 307 5.06 -28.15 2.99
CA ALA A 307 5.45 -26.94 3.70
C ALA A 307 4.54 -25.76 3.33
N PRO A 308 4.05 -24.97 4.29
CA PRO A 308 3.35 -23.72 4.03
C PRO A 308 4.16 -22.79 3.12
N LEU A 309 3.47 -22.13 2.18
CA LEU A 309 4.02 -21.12 1.27
C LEU A 309 3.24 -19.82 1.44
N LEU A 310 3.96 -18.71 1.52
CA LEU A 310 3.42 -17.36 1.45
C LEU A 310 4.00 -16.66 0.21
N LEU A 311 3.12 -16.18 -0.65
CA LEU A 311 3.50 -15.47 -1.87
C LEU A 311 3.28 -13.97 -1.67
N PHE A 312 4.14 -13.18 -2.27
CA PHE A 312 4.05 -11.73 -2.24
C PHE A 312 4.49 -11.12 -3.55
N THR A 313 3.93 -9.98 -3.87
CA THR A 313 4.31 -9.17 -5.03
C THR A 313 4.52 -7.73 -4.61
N GLY A 314 5.28 -6.98 -5.38
CA GLY A 314 5.36 -5.54 -5.21
C GLY A 314 5.85 -4.83 -6.46
N ARG A 315 5.77 -3.51 -6.42
CA ARG A 315 6.18 -2.60 -7.48
C ARG A 315 7.13 -1.57 -6.89
N ARG A 316 8.19 -1.26 -7.63
CA ARG A 316 9.15 -0.22 -7.32
C ARG A 316 8.79 1.11 -8.00
N ARG A 317 9.41 2.17 -7.52
CA ARG A 317 9.27 3.53 -8.08
C ARG A 317 9.75 3.63 -9.53
N ASP A 318 10.81 2.91 -9.87
CA ASP A 318 11.34 2.76 -11.23
C ASP A 318 10.47 1.84 -12.13
N SER A 319 9.23 1.55 -11.71
CA SER A 319 8.24 0.73 -12.40
C SER A 319 8.56 -0.77 -12.50
N TYR A 320 9.62 -1.28 -11.88
CA TYR A 320 9.88 -2.72 -11.86
C TYR A 320 8.98 -3.44 -10.86
N SER A 321 8.38 -4.54 -11.28
CA SER A 321 7.66 -5.44 -10.39
C SER A 321 8.57 -6.56 -9.90
N PHE A 322 8.34 -6.99 -8.67
CA PHE A 322 8.96 -8.19 -8.12
C PHE A 322 7.89 -9.13 -7.60
N THR A 323 8.21 -10.42 -7.62
CA THR A 323 7.43 -11.44 -6.93
C THR A 323 8.38 -12.34 -6.19
N GLY A 324 8.00 -12.72 -4.97
CA GLY A 324 8.70 -13.77 -4.26
C GLY A 324 7.80 -14.68 -3.44
N ALA A 325 8.47 -15.64 -2.81
CA ALA A 325 7.83 -16.67 -2.01
C ALA A 325 8.63 -16.94 -0.73
N LEU A 326 7.95 -16.96 0.41
CA LEU A 326 8.46 -17.49 1.67
C LEU A 326 7.94 -18.91 1.86
N MET A 327 8.81 -19.83 2.30
CA MET A 327 8.46 -21.21 2.59
C MET A 327 8.84 -21.56 4.03
N MET A 328 7.95 -22.24 4.74
CA MET A 328 8.19 -22.64 6.11
C MET A 328 8.80 -24.04 6.18
N ASN A 329 10.11 -24.13 6.41
CA ASN A 329 10.77 -25.42 6.62
C ASN A 329 10.75 -25.86 8.08
N ARG A 330 10.72 -27.17 8.30
CA ARG A 330 10.97 -27.76 9.62
C ARG A 330 12.44 -28.11 9.75
N GLY A 331 13.15 -27.43 10.64
CA GLY A 331 14.53 -27.76 10.99
C GLY A 331 14.63 -29.13 11.67
N LYS A 332 15.87 -29.61 11.88
CA LYS A 332 16.12 -30.94 12.47
C LYS A 332 15.49 -31.11 13.87
N GLY A 333 15.32 -30.01 14.61
CA GLY A 333 14.67 -29.97 15.91
C GLY A 333 13.16 -29.71 15.90
N GLY A 334 12.52 -29.65 14.72
CA GLY A 334 11.12 -29.23 14.58
C GLY A 334 10.90 -27.73 14.63
N GLU A 335 11.96 -26.93 14.78
CA GLU A 335 11.94 -25.47 14.68
C GLU A 335 11.42 -25.02 13.31
N ARG A 336 10.64 -23.94 13.31
CA ARG A 336 10.13 -23.29 12.10
C ARG A 336 11.22 -22.39 11.54
N VAL A 337 11.69 -22.69 10.33
CA VAL A 337 12.71 -21.89 9.64
C VAL A 337 12.10 -21.30 8.38
N PRO A 338 11.77 -20.00 8.37
CA PRO A 338 11.34 -19.32 7.15
C PRO A 338 12.51 -19.25 6.17
N ILE A 339 12.24 -19.58 4.90
CA ILE A 339 13.22 -19.48 3.82
C ILE A 339 12.60 -18.66 2.70
N LEU A 340 13.31 -17.63 2.25
CA LEU A 340 12.99 -16.92 1.02
C LEU A 340 13.46 -17.77 -0.17
N LEU A 341 12.51 -18.24 -0.98
CA LEU A 341 12.79 -19.16 -2.09
C LEU A 341 13.32 -18.44 -3.33
N GLU A 342 12.78 -17.27 -3.66
CA GLU A 342 13.27 -16.38 -4.72
C GLU A 342 12.46 -15.08 -4.65
N ALA A 343 13.07 -13.94 -4.95
CA ALA A 343 12.37 -12.71 -5.30
C ALA A 343 12.91 -12.27 -6.67
N ARG A 344 12.24 -12.65 -7.76
CA ARG A 344 12.67 -12.19 -9.09
C ARG A 344 12.05 -10.84 -9.38
N VAL A 345 12.89 -9.88 -9.74
CA VAL A 345 12.44 -8.73 -10.54
C VAL A 345 12.22 -9.23 -11.95
N GLN A 346 10.99 -9.13 -12.43
CA GLN A 346 10.74 -9.29 -13.85
C GLN A 346 11.11 -7.98 -14.51
N THR A 347 12.30 -7.90 -15.11
CA THR A 347 12.56 -6.86 -16.09
C THR A 347 11.78 -7.25 -17.36
N LEU A 348 10.98 -6.34 -17.91
CA LEU A 348 10.29 -6.59 -19.19
C LEU A 348 11.28 -6.95 -20.32
N HIS A 349 12.55 -6.57 -20.16
CA HIS A 349 13.64 -6.85 -21.10
C HIS A 349 14.07 -8.32 -21.15
N ASP A 350 13.95 -9.10 -20.07
CA ASP A 350 14.40 -10.51 -20.06
C ASP A 350 13.46 -11.45 -20.83
N VAL A 351 12.22 -11.02 -21.11
CA VAL A 351 11.23 -11.82 -21.86
C VAL A 351 11.49 -11.77 -23.38
N GLY A 352 12.30 -10.81 -23.86
CA GLY A 352 12.49 -10.54 -25.29
C GLY A 352 13.64 -11.29 -25.99
N ARG A 353 14.56 -11.95 -25.27
CA ARG A 353 15.80 -12.46 -25.90
C ARG A 353 15.73 -13.82 -26.59
N GLU A 354 14.64 -14.58 -26.48
CA GLU A 354 14.54 -15.91 -27.14
C GLU A 354 13.47 -16.07 -28.23
N SER A 355 12.67 -15.05 -28.57
CA SER A 355 11.75 -15.15 -29.72
C SER A 355 11.93 -13.99 -30.72
N GLN A 356 12.40 -14.34 -31.93
CA GLN A 356 12.56 -13.42 -33.07
C GLN A 356 11.21 -13.05 -33.71
N THR A 357 10.27 -12.52 -32.93
CA THR A 357 9.10 -11.82 -33.47
C THR A 357 9.18 -10.34 -33.10
N PRO A 358 8.90 -9.41 -34.03
CA PRO A 358 9.00 -7.98 -33.78
C PRO A 358 7.80 -7.53 -32.94
N SER A 359 7.83 -7.81 -31.63
CA SER A 359 6.99 -7.09 -30.69
C SER A 359 7.53 -5.66 -30.63
N ARG A 360 6.72 -4.68 -31.06
CA ARG A 360 7.00 -3.25 -30.93
C ARG A 360 7.47 -2.96 -29.51
N GLU A 361 8.65 -2.36 -29.40
CA GLU A 361 9.14 -1.75 -28.16
C GLU A 361 8.11 -0.70 -27.70
N LEU A 362 7.33 -1.06 -26.68
CA LEU A 362 6.57 -0.09 -25.90
C LEU A 362 7.59 0.78 -25.18
N SER A 363 7.55 2.10 -25.43
CA SER A 363 8.43 3.06 -24.77
C SER A 363 8.27 2.95 -23.25
N ILE A 364 9.36 2.55 -22.58
CA ILE A 364 9.47 2.23 -21.14
C ILE A 364 9.38 3.49 -20.26
N ALA A 365 9.20 4.67 -20.84
CA ALA A 365 9.04 5.92 -20.12
C ALA A 365 7.68 5.96 -19.39
N ALA A 366 7.66 5.32 -18.23
CA ALA A 366 6.73 5.36 -17.12
C ALA A 366 5.31 4.81 -17.35
N MET A 367 5.26 3.49 -17.36
CA MET A 367 4.06 2.74 -17.01
C MET A 367 3.84 2.82 -15.50
N GLN A 368 2.71 3.39 -15.07
CA GLN A 368 2.16 3.08 -13.75
C GLN A 368 1.52 1.68 -13.86
N SER A 369 1.45 0.91 -12.77
CA SER A 369 0.60 -0.28 -12.76
C SER A 369 0.06 -0.55 -11.37
N VAL A 370 -1.24 -0.82 -11.27
CA VAL A 370 -1.86 -1.27 -10.03
C VAL A 370 -2.20 -2.75 -10.16
N VAL A 371 -1.98 -3.48 -9.08
CA VAL A 371 -2.10 -4.94 -9.04
C VAL A 371 -3.27 -5.36 -8.15
N GLY A 372 -4.28 -5.98 -8.74
CA GLY A 372 -5.35 -6.67 -8.03
C GLY A 372 -5.06 -8.17 -7.94
N HIS A 373 -5.52 -8.82 -6.88
CA HIS A 373 -5.32 -10.26 -6.68
C HIS A 373 -6.65 -11.01 -6.66
N SER A 374 -6.71 -12.12 -7.38
CA SER A 374 -7.79 -13.09 -7.28
C SER A 374 -7.24 -14.51 -7.24
N PHE A 375 -8.09 -15.53 -7.07
CA PHE A 375 -7.69 -16.91 -6.77
C PHE A 375 -6.70 -17.51 -7.79
N GLY A 376 -5.39 -17.35 -7.55
CA GLY A 376 -4.34 -17.79 -8.46
C GLY A 376 -4.12 -16.92 -9.70
N TYR A 377 -4.73 -15.73 -9.75
CA TYR A 377 -4.55 -14.75 -10.81
C TYR A 377 -4.14 -13.39 -10.23
N VAL A 378 -3.26 -12.71 -10.94
CA VAL A 378 -2.82 -11.35 -10.65
C VAL A 378 -3.28 -10.49 -11.82
N LEU A 379 -4.16 -9.54 -11.55
CA LEU A 379 -4.56 -8.54 -12.53
C LEU A 379 -3.62 -7.36 -12.40
N GLN A 380 -2.76 -7.15 -13.39
CA GLN A 380 -1.94 -5.96 -13.50
C GLN A 380 -2.54 -5.03 -14.55
N VAL A 381 -2.80 -3.78 -14.18
CA VAL A 381 -3.24 -2.76 -15.14
C VAL A 381 -2.03 -1.97 -15.58
N ILE A 382 -1.75 -1.94 -16.87
CA ILE A 382 -0.60 -1.23 -17.41
C ILE A 382 -1.08 0.06 -18.08
N PHE A 383 -0.54 1.20 -17.63
CA PHE A 383 -0.82 2.49 -18.25
C PHE A 383 0.28 2.83 -19.26
N SER A 384 -0.06 3.08 -20.52
CA SER A 384 0.90 3.66 -21.46
C SER A 384 1.01 5.17 -21.22
N LYS A 385 2.20 5.69 -20.90
CA LYS A 385 2.46 7.13 -20.95
C LYS A 385 2.61 7.56 -22.42
N GLY A 386 1.56 8.16 -22.95
CA GLY A 386 1.52 8.87 -24.22
C GLY A 386 0.35 9.86 -24.20
N ASP A 387 0.17 10.63 -25.28
CA ASP A 387 -1.00 11.49 -25.44
C ASP A 387 -2.28 10.70 -25.11
N GLU A 388 -3.26 11.35 -24.46
CA GLU A 388 -4.45 10.81 -23.76
C GLU A 388 -5.38 9.84 -24.55
N GLN A 389 -4.96 9.34 -25.71
CA GLN A 389 -5.72 8.50 -26.63
C GLN A 389 -5.29 7.02 -26.67
N HIS A 390 -4.33 6.59 -25.85
CA HIS A 390 -3.95 5.18 -25.84
C HIS A 390 -4.92 4.33 -25.01
N PRO A 391 -5.39 3.18 -25.54
CA PRO A 391 -6.28 2.28 -24.82
C PRO A 391 -5.59 1.66 -23.61
N LEU A 392 -6.39 1.36 -22.59
CA LEU A 392 -5.90 0.67 -21.39
C LEU A 392 -5.58 -0.78 -21.71
N GLU A 393 -4.42 -1.26 -21.25
CA GLU A 393 -4.05 -2.66 -21.34
C GLU A 393 -4.19 -3.32 -19.97
N PHE A 394 -5.17 -4.21 -19.86
CA PHE A 394 -5.34 -5.12 -18.72
C PHE A 394 -4.51 -6.37 -18.97
N LEU A 395 -3.57 -6.63 -18.08
CA LEU A 395 -2.73 -7.81 -18.09
C LEU A 395 -3.20 -8.77 -17.00
N ILE A 396 -3.92 -9.83 -17.37
CA ILE A 396 -4.22 -10.89 -16.41
C ILE A 396 -3.08 -11.90 -16.46
N LEU A 397 -2.35 -11.99 -15.36
CA LEU A 397 -1.27 -12.93 -15.12
C LEU A 397 -1.81 -14.13 -14.34
N SER A 398 -1.89 -15.30 -14.97
CA SER A 398 -2.21 -16.54 -14.24
C SER A 398 -0.96 -17.17 -13.65
N TRP A 399 -1.07 -17.64 -12.42
CA TRP A 399 -0.06 -18.40 -11.72
C TRP A 399 -0.41 -19.88 -11.84
N SER A 400 0.04 -20.49 -12.93
CA SER A 400 -0.06 -21.94 -13.10
C SER A 400 1.21 -22.61 -12.60
N LYS A 401 1.09 -23.51 -11.64
CA LYS A 401 2.19 -24.42 -11.28
C LYS A 401 2.32 -25.46 -12.38
N GLN A 402 3.12 -25.18 -13.41
CA GLN A 402 3.47 -26.21 -14.39
C GLN A 402 4.43 -27.22 -13.76
N THR A 403 3.89 -28.38 -13.42
CA THR A 403 4.69 -29.53 -13.03
C THR A 403 5.27 -30.18 -14.28
N ARG A 404 6.40 -29.67 -14.78
CA ARG A 404 7.24 -30.50 -15.66
C ARG A 404 7.95 -31.52 -14.79
N SER A 405 7.67 -32.80 -15.03
CA SER A 405 8.33 -33.87 -14.28
C SER A 405 9.81 -33.92 -14.63
N ARG A 406 10.65 -33.94 -13.59
CA ARG A 406 12.03 -34.44 -13.47
C ARG A 406 13.21 -33.46 -13.37
N ASP A 407 13.05 -32.16 -13.61
CA ASP A 407 14.10 -31.19 -13.25
C ASP A 407 13.57 -30.18 -12.22
N ILE A 408 14.43 -29.81 -11.27
CA ILE A 408 14.12 -29.08 -10.03
C ILE A 408 13.71 -27.61 -10.29
N ASP A 409 13.70 -27.18 -11.55
CA ASP A 409 13.27 -25.84 -11.93
C ASP A 409 11.75 -25.73 -11.90
N GLN A 410 11.25 -25.27 -10.75
CA GLN A 410 9.87 -24.81 -10.61
C GLN A 410 9.72 -23.52 -11.39
N HIS A 411 9.38 -23.62 -12.67
CA HIS A 411 9.03 -22.45 -13.46
C HIS A 411 7.60 -22.00 -13.16
N LEU A 412 7.48 -20.73 -12.77
CA LEU A 412 6.21 -20.01 -12.79
C LEU A 412 5.84 -19.81 -14.26
N SER A 413 4.81 -20.51 -14.74
CA SER A 413 4.31 -20.28 -16.10
C SER A 413 3.36 -19.08 -16.06
N THR A 414 3.81 -17.95 -16.61
CA THR A 414 3.02 -16.75 -16.76
C THR A 414 2.09 -16.90 -17.97
N LEU A 415 0.78 -17.03 -17.72
CA LEU A 415 -0.20 -16.83 -18.81
C LEU A 415 -0.49 -15.34 -18.86
N GLN A 416 -0.16 -14.70 -19.99
CA GLN A 416 -0.44 -13.28 -20.22
C GLN A 416 -1.67 -13.16 -21.12
N VAL A 417 -2.78 -12.69 -20.55
CA VAL A 417 -3.98 -12.32 -21.31
C VAL A 417 -4.03 -10.80 -21.35
N SER A 418 -3.72 -10.20 -22.50
CA SER A 418 -3.88 -8.75 -22.71
C SER A 418 -5.30 -8.46 -23.22
N ALA A 419 -6.06 -7.67 -22.47
CA ALA A 419 -7.32 -7.10 -22.95
C ALA A 419 -7.15 -5.59 -23.10
N LYS A 420 -7.45 -5.08 -24.30
CA LYS A 420 -7.50 -3.64 -24.58
C LYS A 420 -8.90 -3.12 -24.27
N MET A 421 -9.00 -2.06 -23.48
CA MET A 421 -10.26 -1.37 -23.25
C MET A 421 -10.13 0.11 -23.64
N ASP A 422 -11.23 0.66 -24.14
CA ASP A 422 -11.35 2.11 -24.29
C ASP A 422 -11.32 2.77 -22.89
N SER A 423 -10.67 3.92 -22.81
CA SER A 423 -10.61 4.75 -21.61
C SER A 423 -11.95 5.43 -21.28
N GLU A 424 -12.88 5.46 -22.24
CA GLU A 424 -14.21 6.08 -22.05
C GLU A 424 -15.01 5.37 -20.94
N GLY A 425 -15.28 6.08 -19.84
CA GLY A 425 -16.04 5.58 -18.68
C GLY A 425 -15.18 5.03 -17.53
N PHE A 426 -13.85 4.98 -17.69
CA PHE A 426 -12.95 4.75 -16.57
C PHE A 426 -12.76 6.03 -15.75
N PRO A 427 -12.53 5.92 -14.43
CA PRO A 427 -12.20 7.07 -13.63
C PRO A 427 -10.84 7.58 -14.07
N VAL A 428 -10.50 8.81 -13.73
CA VAL A 428 -9.23 9.40 -14.15
C VAL A 428 -8.08 8.60 -13.51
N LEU A 429 -7.44 7.75 -14.31
CA LEU A 429 -6.65 6.62 -13.82
C LEU A 429 -5.35 6.98 -13.12
N HIS A 430 -4.85 8.21 -13.32
CA HIS A 430 -3.72 8.71 -12.53
C HIS A 430 -4.06 8.92 -11.06
N PHE A 431 -5.35 8.81 -10.69
CA PHE A 431 -5.83 8.76 -9.31
C PHE A 431 -6.10 7.35 -8.82
N LEU A 432 -5.84 6.30 -9.61
CA LEU A 432 -6.12 4.94 -9.19
C LEU A 432 -5.26 4.58 -7.97
N THR A 433 -5.92 4.28 -6.86
CA THR A 433 -5.25 3.93 -5.59
C THR A 433 -5.37 2.45 -5.28
N SER A 434 -6.41 1.80 -5.79
CA SER A 434 -6.68 0.38 -5.51
C SER A 434 -7.36 -0.29 -6.68
N ILE A 435 -7.01 -1.55 -6.88
CA ILE A 435 -7.75 -2.47 -7.73
C ILE A 435 -8.04 -3.71 -6.90
N ASP A 436 -9.29 -4.13 -6.93
CA ASP A 436 -9.66 -5.47 -6.50
C ASP A 436 -10.23 -6.26 -7.68
N PHE A 437 -10.03 -7.57 -7.65
CA PHE A 437 -10.37 -8.47 -8.73
C PHE A 437 -11.02 -9.72 -8.17
N ASP A 438 -12.31 -9.90 -8.46
CA ASP A 438 -13.01 -11.15 -8.22
C ASP A 438 -13.22 -11.84 -9.56
N ASP A 439 -12.27 -12.72 -9.90
CA ASP A 439 -12.32 -13.46 -11.14
C ASP A 439 -13.61 -14.26 -11.25
N ALA A 440 -14.02 -14.86 -10.14
CA ALA A 440 -15.12 -15.78 -10.08
C ALA A 440 -16.49 -15.08 -10.15
N ALA A 441 -16.65 -13.92 -9.53
CA ALA A 441 -17.79 -13.04 -9.76
C ALA A 441 -17.74 -12.35 -11.13
N GLY A 442 -16.55 -12.27 -11.73
CA GLY A 442 -16.33 -11.60 -13.00
C GLY A 442 -16.30 -10.09 -12.87
N LEU A 443 -15.78 -9.59 -11.75
CA LEU A 443 -15.79 -8.19 -11.36
C LEU A 443 -14.37 -7.68 -11.15
N ILE A 444 -14.11 -6.50 -11.67
CA ILE A 444 -12.94 -5.69 -11.35
C ILE A 444 -13.47 -4.42 -10.71
N VAL A 445 -12.88 -4.05 -9.58
CA VAL A 445 -13.21 -2.84 -8.84
C VAL A 445 -12.01 -1.93 -8.86
N PHE A 446 -12.20 -0.68 -9.27
CA PHE A 446 -11.21 0.38 -9.28
C PHE A 446 -11.62 1.42 -8.24
N GLY A 447 -10.75 1.67 -7.26
CA GLY A 447 -10.90 2.79 -6.34
C GLY A 447 -9.89 3.87 -6.65
N THR A 448 -10.32 5.13 -6.67
CA THR A 448 -9.40 6.27 -6.83
C THR A 448 -9.17 7.04 -5.53
N SER A 449 -8.08 7.81 -5.48
CA SER A 449 -7.77 8.74 -4.38
C SER A 449 -8.81 9.84 -4.21
N ARG A 450 -9.74 9.99 -5.18
CA ARG A 450 -10.85 10.94 -5.13
C ARG A 450 -12.13 10.34 -4.55
N GLY A 451 -12.10 9.06 -4.18
CA GLY A 451 -13.28 8.33 -3.72
C GLY A 451 -14.21 7.90 -4.86
N GLU A 452 -13.75 7.97 -6.11
CA GLU A 452 -14.49 7.41 -7.23
C GLU A 452 -14.32 5.89 -7.22
N LEU A 453 -15.43 5.19 -7.48
CA LEU A 453 -15.46 3.75 -7.61
C LEU A 453 -15.91 3.41 -9.03
N CYS A 454 -15.07 2.70 -9.77
CA CYS A 454 -15.45 2.14 -11.07
C CYS A 454 -15.51 0.62 -10.97
N LEU A 455 -16.57 0.05 -11.55
CA LEU A 455 -16.88 -1.35 -11.49
C LEU A 455 -16.96 -1.88 -12.91
N VAL A 456 -16.08 -2.80 -13.26
CA VAL A 456 -16.04 -3.44 -14.57
C VAL A 456 -16.44 -4.88 -14.43
N ARG A 457 -17.54 -5.25 -15.06
CA ARG A 457 -17.99 -6.63 -15.13
C ARG A 457 -17.56 -7.22 -16.48
N PHE A 458 -16.65 -8.20 -16.45
CA PHE A 458 -16.13 -8.84 -17.66
C PHE A 458 -16.80 -10.19 -17.97
N LEU A 459 -17.65 -10.67 -17.05
CA LEU A 459 -18.48 -11.85 -17.23
C LEU A 459 -19.96 -11.47 -17.44
N PRO A 460 -20.70 -12.15 -18.33
CA PRO A 460 -22.11 -11.85 -18.58
C PRO A 460 -23.00 -11.93 -17.32
N GLU A 461 -23.99 -11.04 -17.24
CA GLU A 461 -24.85 -10.77 -16.07
C GLU A 461 -25.62 -11.99 -15.52
N ASN A 462 -25.77 -13.04 -16.32
CA ASN A 462 -26.60 -14.22 -16.01
C ASN A 462 -25.79 -15.50 -15.75
N LEU A 463 -24.52 -15.37 -15.35
CA LEU A 463 -23.67 -16.53 -15.09
C LEU A 463 -24.00 -17.23 -13.77
N TRP A 464 -24.24 -16.43 -12.74
CA TRP A 464 -24.63 -16.92 -11.43
C TRP A 464 -26.16 -16.94 -11.33
N ILE A 465 -26.70 -18.06 -10.87
CA ILE A 465 -28.10 -18.10 -10.42
C ILE A 465 -28.18 -17.28 -9.13
N ALA A 466 -29.26 -16.50 -8.95
CA ALA A 466 -29.48 -15.75 -7.72
C ALA A 466 -29.39 -16.68 -6.50
N GLY A 467 -28.52 -16.33 -5.53
CA GLY A 467 -28.25 -17.15 -4.35
C GLY A 467 -27.22 -18.28 -4.53
N ALA A 468 -26.58 -18.40 -5.70
CA ALA A 468 -25.47 -19.35 -5.89
C ALA A 468 -24.17 -18.92 -5.19
N LEU A 469 -24.00 -17.60 -5.01
CA LEU A 469 -22.97 -17.00 -4.18
C LEU A 469 -23.61 -16.55 -2.86
N GLU A 470 -22.90 -16.75 -1.76
CA GLU A 470 -23.27 -16.19 -0.46
C GLU A 470 -22.94 -14.70 -0.47
N THR A 471 -23.92 -13.89 -0.87
CA THR A 471 -23.81 -12.42 -0.93
C THR A 471 -24.53 -11.74 0.24
N SER A 472 -25.13 -12.51 1.14
CA SER A 472 -25.80 -11.98 2.33
C SER A 472 -24.76 -11.45 3.30
N LEU A 473 -24.93 -10.19 3.71
CA LEU A 473 -24.15 -9.63 4.81
C LEU A 473 -24.49 -10.36 6.13
N PRO A 474 -23.50 -10.55 7.01
CA PRO A 474 -23.71 -11.26 8.27
C PRO A 474 -24.69 -10.50 9.19
N THR A 475 -25.42 -11.24 10.04
CA THR A 475 -26.31 -10.63 11.03
C THR A 475 -25.51 -10.06 12.19
N LEU A 476 -25.74 -8.79 12.52
CA LEU A 476 -25.05 -8.11 13.61
C LEU A 476 -25.60 -8.59 14.96
N GLN A 477 -24.72 -9.03 15.86
CA GLN A 477 -25.11 -9.60 17.16
C GLN A 477 -25.18 -8.57 18.30
N ASN A 478 -24.55 -7.39 18.14
CA ASN A 478 -24.35 -6.42 19.22
C ASN A 478 -25.11 -5.12 19.01
N SER A 479 -25.40 -4.40 20.09
CA SER A 479 -25.99 -3.06 20.09
C SER A 479 -24.92 -1.94 20.07
N ALA A 480 -23.82 -2.14 19.36
CA ALA A 480 -22.80 -1.11 19.22
C ALA A 480 -23.36 0.13 18.50
N ILE A 481 -22.71 1.27 18.73
CA ILE A 481 -23.14 2.55 18.14
C ILE A 481 -23.04 2.43 16.63
N SER A 482 -24.17 2.56 15.93
CA SER A 482 -24.17 2.58 14.47
C SER A 482 -23.56 3.88 13.95
N LEU A 483 -22.80 3.78 12.86
CA LEU A 483 -22.29 4.94 12.14
C LEU A 483 -23.46 5.82 11.68
N SER A 484 -23.27 7.13 11.69
CA SER A 484 -24.34 8.08 11.37
C SER A 484 -24.78 7.93 9.91
N LYS A 485 -26.09 7.79 9.67
CA LYS A 485 -26.69 7.96 8.33
C LYS A 485 -26.96 9.43 7.98
N PHE A 486 -26.70 10.34 8.91
CA PHE A 486 -26.82 11.79 8.70
C PHE A 486 -25.44 12.42 8.52
N PRO A 487 -25.33 13.49 7.71
CA PRO A 487 -24.11 14.26 7.55
C PRO A 487 -23.44 14.59 8.88
N VAL A 488 -22.15 14.24 8.99
CA VAL A 488 -21.30 14.58 10.13
C VAL A 488 -20.33 15.67 9.67
N SER A 489 -20.17 16.71 10.46
CA SER A 489 -19.13 17.72 10.20
C SER A 489 -17.76 17.05 10.31
N MET A 490 -16.96 17.17 9.26
CA MET A 490 -15.60 16.65 9.31
C MET A 490 -14.72 17.45 10.27
N ASP A 491 -13.89 16.76 11.04
CA ASP A 491 -12.82 17.34 11.87
C ASP A 491 -11.56 17.54 11.02
N LEU A 492 -11.65 18.46 10.07
CA LEU A 492 -10.54 18.83 9.19
C LEU A 492 -9.63 19.87 9.84
N GLU A 493 -8.35 19.81 9.50
CA GLU A 493 -7.42 20.91 9.76
C GLU A 493 -7.90 22.21 9.14
N GLU A 494 -7.48 23.34 9.72
CA GLU A 494 -7.90 24.66 9.24
C GLU A 494 -7.62 24.87 7.75
N PHE A 495 -6.50 24.32 7.26
CA PHE A 495 -6.10 24.36 5.85
C PHE A 495 -7.26 24.01 4.91
N TYR A 496 -8.00 22.94 5.20
CA TYR A 496 -9.08 22.46 4.33
C TYR A 496 -10.30 23.37 4.30
N LYS A 497 -10.49 24.21 5.32
CA LYS A 497 -11.60 25.18 5.33
C LYS A 497 -11.39 26.31 4.32
N HIS A 498 -10.15 26.53 3.88
CA HIS A 498 -9.76 27.55 2.91
C HIS A 498 -9.31 26.94 1.57
N ILE A 499 -9.65 25.66 1.31
CA ILE A 499 -9.14 24.91 0.16
C ILE A 499 -9.44 25.60 -1.18
N ASP A 500 -10.60 26.24 -1.30
CA ASP A 500 -11.01 26.93 -2.53
C ASP A 500 -10.20 28.23 -2.75
N ASP A 501 -9.90 28.97 -1.69
CA ASP A 501 -9.01 30.14 -1.74
C ASP A 501 -7.59 29.73 -2.15
N ILE A 502 -7.08 28.65 -1.54
CA ILE A 502 -5.74 28.12 -1.82
C ILE A 502 -5.66 27.62 -3.27
N ARG A 503 -6.70 26.94 -3.77
CA ARG A 503 -6.82 26.57 -5.19
C ARG A 503 -6.79 27.79 -6.10
N ALA A 504 -7.47 28.87 -5.72
CA ALA A 504 -7.41 30.15 -6.42
C ALA A 504 -6.03 30.83 -6.31
N GLY A 505 -5.14 30.37 -5.42
CA GLY A 505 -3.80 30.92 -5.21
C GLY A 505 -3.74 32.03 -4.18
N ASN A 506 -4.76 32.13 -3.34
CA ASN A 506 -4.80 33.07 -2.24
C ASN A 506 -4.72 32.27 -0.94
N ILE A 507 -3.65 32.41 -0.18
CA ILE A 507 -3.61 31.84 1.18
C ILE A 507 -4.06 32.93 2.17
N PRO A 508 -5.21 32.78 2.85
CA PRO A 508 -5.67 33.79 3.77
C PRO A 508 -4.65 34.01 4.90
N ARG A 509 -4.30 35.28 5.20
CA ARG A 509 -3.37 35.59 6.30
C ARG A 509 -3.80 35.01 7.66
N ALA A 510 -5.10 34.88 7.87
CA ALA A 510 -5.64 34.23 9.07
C ALA A 510 -5.28 32.73 9.14
N LEU A 511 -5.25 32.04 7.99
CA LEU A 511 -4.76 30.67 7.90
C LEU A 511 -3.25 30.60 8.13
N VAL A 512 -2.46 31.46 7.47
CA VAL A 512 -1.00 31.55 7.67
C VAL A 512 -0.68 31.66 9.14
N LYS A 513 -1.28 32.65 9.81
CA LYS A 513 -1.08 32.88 11.24
C LYS A 513 -1.43 31.66 12.07
N LYS A 514 -2.60 31.05 11.84
CA LYS A 514 -3.06 29.90 12.61
C LYS A 514 -2.20 28.64 12.39
N VAL A 515 -1.69 28.42 11.18
CA VAL A 515 -0.79 27.29 10.87
C VAL A 515 0.60 27.53 11.44
N VAL A 516 1.15 28.74 11.30
CA VAL A 516 2.44 29.11 11.91
C VAL A 516 2.38 28.95 13.43
N GLU A 517 1.25 29.29 14.07
CA GLU A 517 1.01 29.06 15.50
C GLU A 517 1.11 27.57 15.90
N THR A 518 0.81 26.61 15.01
CA THR A 518 0.96 25.17 15.29
C THR A 518 2.37 24.65 15.04
N TRP A 519 3.14 25.30 14.16
CA TRP A 519 4.52 24.93 13.89
C TRP A 519 5.41 25.16 15.09
N LEU A 520 5.17 26.26 15.81
CA LEU A 520 5.96 26.71 16.95
C LEU A 520 5.98 25.68 18.07
N PRO A 521 7.10 24.98 18.29
CA PRO A 521 7.44 24.58 19.63
C PRO A 521 7.95 25.86 20.28
N ARG A 522 7.47 26.23 21.46
CA ARG A 522 8.19 27.27 22.20
C ARG A 522 9.56 26.69 22.54
N TYR A 523 10.55 27.00 21.71
CA TYR A 523 11.94 26.76 22.01
C TYR A 523 12.30 27.78 23.09
N GLU A 524 11.85 27.52 24.33
CA GLU A 524 12.05 28.41 25.47
C GLU A 524 13.50 28.35 25.98
N ARG A 525 14.32 27.40 25.48
CA ARG A 525 15.63 27.06 26.06
C ARG A 525 16.86 27.60 25.33
N GLY A 526 16.72 28.39 24.26
CA GLY A 526 17.89 29.03 23.66
C GLY A 526 17.56 30.05 22.58
N GLN A 527 18.43 31.03 22.42
CA GLN A 527 18.34 31.98 21.32
C GLN A 527 18.86 31.30 20.07
N ILE A 528 18.03 31.14 19.04
CA ILE A 528 18.48 30.64 17.74
C ILE A 528 19.54 31.60 17.18
N SER A 529 20.57 31.05 16.53
CA SER A 529 21.65 31.84 15.95
C SER A 529 21.06 32.94 15.06
N PRO A 530 21.57 34.18 15.10
CA PRO A 530 20.94 35.33 14.43
C PRO A 530 20.83 35.21 12.90
N VAL A 531 21.49 34.22 12.29
CA VAL A 531 21.37 33.91 10.86
C VAL A 531 20.14 33.07 10.52
N TRP A 532 19.50 32.47 11.52
CA TRP A 532 18.28 31.67 11.40
C TRP A 532 17.10 32.45 12.00
N SER A 533 15.96 32.37 11.34
CA SER A 533 14.72 33.03 11.76
C SER A 533 13.63 31.99 12.04
N GLN A 534 12.77 32.31 13.01
CA GLN A 534 11.50 31.62 13.24
C GLN A 534 10.31 32.54 12.95
N ASP A 535 10.58 33.72 12.39
CA ASP A 535 9.57 34.71 12.05
C ASP A 535 8.86 34.35 10.75
N TRP A 536 8.16 33.21 10.78
CA TRP A 536 7.45 32.65 9.64
C TRP A 536 6.39 33.59 9.08
N GLU A 537 5.85 34.52 9.89
CA GLU A 537 4.93 35.55 9.40
C GLU A 537 5.59 36.53 8.41
N ASN A 538 6.90 36.74 8.54
CA ASN A 538 7.70 37.61 7.66
C ASN A 538 8.55 36.82 6.63
N TYR A 539 8.42 35.49 6.58
CA TYR A 539 9.09 34.69 5.56
C TYR A 539 8.35 34.78 4.22
N GLU A 540 9.04 35.27 3.18
CA GLU A 540 8.47 35.51 1.85
C GLU A 540 7.83 34.25 1.24
N HIS A 541 8.40 33.08 1.51
CA HIS A 541 7.95 31.79 0.97
C HIS A 541 7.14 30.97 1.99
N VAL A 542 6.58 31.57 3.05
CA VAL A 542 5.79 30.83 4.06
C VAL A 542 4.61 30.07 3.46
N GLU A 543 4.00 30.64 2.42
CA GLU A 543 2.90 30.01 1.69
C GLU A 543 3.30 28.69 1.05
N GLU A 544 4.58 28.56 0.66
CA GLU A 544 5.11 27.31 0.13
C GLU A 544 5.18 26.24 1.21
N TRP A 545 5.25 26.58 2.50
CA TRP A 545 5.35 25.61 3.59
C TRP A 545 4.02 25.30 4.26
N ILE A 546 2.98 26.06 3.95
CA ILE A 546 1.60 25.78 4.37
C ILE A 546 1.03 24.72 3.44
N SER A 547 1.16 23.49 3.88
CA SER A 547 0.64 22.31 3.21
C SER A 547 -0.42 21.65 4.10
N PRO A 548 -1.39 20.91 3.53
CA PRO A 548 -2.13 19.98 4.36
C PRO A 548 -1.16 19.02 5.06
N SER A 549 -1.52 18.52 6.25
CA SER A 549 -0.77 17.43 6.86
C SER A 549 -0.52 16.31 5.83
N SER A 550 0.70 15.79 5.79
CA SER A 550 1.13 14.74 4.85
C SER A 550 0.31 13.45 4.97
N THR A 551 -0.45 13.30 6.05
CA THR A 551 -1.41 12.20 6.21
C THR A 551 -2.54 12.26 5.19
N TRP A 552 -2.77 13.41 4.58
CA TRP A 552 -3.78 13.57 3.55
C TRP A 552 -3.14 13.44 2.17
N LEU A 553 -3.77 12.64 1.30
CA LEU A 553 -3.42 12.61 -0.11
C LEU A 553 -3.53 14.03 -0.65
N ILE A 554 -2.39 14.68 -0.93
CA ILE A 554 -2.35 16.01 -1.55
C ILE A 554 -3.06 15.85 -2.90
N PRO A 555 -4.29 16.34 -3.06
CA PRO A 555 -5.09 15.99 -4.22
C PRO A 555 -4.55 16.78 -5.40
N ASN A 556 -3.67 16.18 -6.23
CA ASN A 556 -2.98 16.79 -7.39
C ASN A 556 -3.10 18.32 -7.41
N PHE A 557 -2.59 18.96 -6.35
CA PHE A 557 -2.38 20.38 -6.44
C PHE A 557 -1.33 20.47 -7.52
N SER A 558 -1.66 21.11 -8.64
CA SER A 558 -0.66 21.45 -9.62
C SER A 558 0.18 22.60 -9.03
N PHE A 559 0.88 22.33 -7.94
CA PHE A 559 2.08 23.06 -7.60
C PHE A 559 3.02 23.09 -8.81
N GLU A 560 2.97 22.08 -9.69
CA GLU A 560 3.65 22.09 -10.99
C GLU A 560 3.25 23.27 -11.90
N LYS A 561 2.02 23.81 -11.81
CA LYS A 561 1.60 25.00 -12.60
C LYS A 561 1.94 26.33 -11.94
N LYS A 562 2.21 26.36 -10.63
CA LYS A 562 2.61 27.58 -9.92
C LYS A 562 4.08 27.49 -9.56
N ARG A 563 4.89 28.45 -10.04
CA ARG A 563 6.32 28.58 -9.71
C ARG A 563 6.66 28.62 -8.21
N ASN A 564 5.67 28.63 -7.32
CA ASN A 564 5.76 28.90 -5.88
C ASN A 564 5.55 27.62 -5.03
N GLY A 565 5.89 26.43 -5.53
CA GLY A 565 5.74 25.16 -4.76
C GLY A 565 6.92 24.21 -4.91
N ARG A 566 8.08 24.73 -5.32
CA ARG A 566 9.21 23.91 -5.80
C ARG A 566 9.81 23.08 -4.68
N ALA A 567 10.13 23.75 -3.57
CA ALA A 567 10.73 23.17 -2.37
C ALA A 567 9.79 22.18 -1.68
N LEU A 568 8.55 22.62 -1.46
CA LEU A 568 7.57 21.88 -0.69
C LEU A 568 7.17 20.59 -1.36
N VAL A 569 6.91 20.60 -2.67
CA VAL A 569 6.47 19.39 -3.38
C VAL A 569 7.55 18.34 -3.31
N GLN A 570 8.81 18.71 -3.51
CA GLN A 570 9.92 17.75 -3.40
C GLN A 570 10.12 17.31 -1.95
N ALA A 571 10.09 18.25 -0.99
CA ALA A 571 10.14 17.92 0.43
C ALA A 571 9.00 16.97 0.83
N TYR A 572 7.76 17.20 0.43
CA TYR A 572 6.64 16.29 0.70
C TYR A 572 6.73 14.97 -0.06
N ARG A 573 7.22 14.97 -1.32
CA ARG A 573 7.47 13.73 -2.07
C ARG A 573 8.53 12.85 -1.40
N ILE A 574 9.53 13.46 -0.76
CA ILE A 574 10.66 12.76 -0.13
C ILE A 574 10.39 12.45 1.36
N LEU A 575 9.79 13.40 2.07
CA LEU A 575 9.63 13.41 3.53
C LEU A 575 8.18 13.22 3.97
N GLY A 576 7.18 13.49 3.14
CA GLY A 576 5.77 13.41 3.54
C GLY A 576 5.34 12.00 3.93
N THR A 577 5.94 10.99 3.31
CA THR A 577 5.74 9.58 3.68
C THR A 577 6.35 9.23 5.04
N LYS A 578 7.29 10.04 5.55
CA LYS A 578 7.96 9.83 6.84
C LYS A 578 7.15 10.34 8.03
N GLY A 579 6.09 11.11 7.78
CA GLY A 579 5.24 11.72 8.80
C GLY A 579 4.95 13.19 8.51
N VAL A 580 4.38 13.89 9.49
CA VAL A 580 3.99 15.30 9.35
C VAL A 580 5.23 16.19 9.37
N ILE A 581 5.49 16.87 8.25
CA ILE A 581 6.57 17.85 8.13
C ILE A 581 6.16 19.11 8.89
N THR A 582 6.93 19.47 9.91
CA THR A 582 6.71 20.70 10.68
C THR A 582 7.92 21.62 10.52
N PRO A 583 7.79 22.78 9.86
CA PRO A 583 8.87 23.77 9.80
C PRO A 583 9.30 24.25 11.19
N VAL A 584 10.61 24.39 11.39
CA VAL A 584 11.23 24.75 12.69
C VAL A 584 11.90 26.12 12.63
N ALA A 585 12.77 26.32 11.65
CA ALA A 585 13.43 27.60 11.38
C ALA A 585 13.83 27.69 9.90
N TYR A 586 14.04 28.90 9.40
CA TYR A 586 14.52 29.15 8.05
C TYR A 586 15.70 30.13 8.03
N ARG A 587 16.49 30.08 6.97
CA ARG A 587 17.58 31.02 6.70
C ARG A 587 17.54 31.40 5.22
N VAL A 588 17.60 32.69 4.97
CA VAL A 588 17.77 33.27 3.64
C VAL A 588 19.18 33.85 3.58
N THR A 589 20.08 33.26 2.80
CA THR A 589 21.43 33.80 2.59
C THR A 589 21.37 35.03 1.70
N THR A 590 22.08 36.09 2.08
CA THR A 590 22.21 37.31 1.27
C THR A 590 23.19 37.11 0.10
N PRO A 591 22.96 37.81 -1.04
CA PRO A 591 23.38 37.41 -2.40
C PRO A 591 24.87 37.55 -2.76
N GLU A 592 25.78 37.72 -1.81
CA GLU A 592 27.12 38.22 -2.18
C GLU A 592 28.04 37.18 -2.85
N TRP A 593 27.88 35.86 -2.62
CA TRP A 593 28.89 34.88 -3.13
C TRP A 593 28.37 33.49 -3.55
N VAL A 594 27.12 33.13 -3.26
CA VAL A 594 26.51 31.86 -3.67
C VAL A 594 25.10 32.19 -4.13
N LYS A 595 24.67 31.64 -5.29
CA LYS A 595 23.28 31.76 -5.76
C LYS A 595 22.33 31.49 -4.59
N ASP A 596 21.41 32.41 -4.34
CA ASP A 596 20.56 32.47 -3.15
C ASP A 596 19.90 31.12 -2.82
N SER A 597 20.46 30.37 -1.87
CA SER A 597 19.86 29.11 -1.42
C SER A 597 19.06 29.36 -0.15
N GLU A 598 17.76 29.10 -0.19
CA GLU A 598 16.97 29.07 1.05
C GLU A 598 17.26 27.76 1.78
N GLN A 599 17.36 27.85 3.10
CA GLN A 599 17.54 26.69 3.95
C GLN A 599 16.40 26.65 4.95
N VAL A 600 15.73 25.52 5.04
CA VAL A 600 14.60 25.32 5.95
C VAL A 600 14.84 24.09 6.77
N ILE A 601 14.85 24.26 8.09
CA ILE A 601 14.88 23.15 9.03
C ILE A 601 13.45 22.72 9.27
N VAL A 602 13.17 21.45 9.03
CA VAL A 602 11.89 20.82 9.32
C VAL A 602 12.10 19.68 10.32
N ARG A 603 11.06 19.35 11.08
CA ARG A 603 11.00 18.15 11.90
C ARG A 603 9.90 17.21 11.43
N ILE A 604 10.13 15.92 11.62
CA ILE A 604 9.15 14.85 11.41
C ILE A 604 9.21 13.96 12.65
N GLY A 605 8.13 13.97 13.44
CA GLY A 605 8.18 13.45 14.80
C GLY A 605 9.26 14.18 15.62
N LYS A 606 10.28 13.44 16.06
CA LYS A 606 11.46 13.97 16.77
C LYS A 606 12.66 14.24 15.85
N GLN A 607 12.68 13.69 14.65
CA GLN A 607 13.83 13.78 13.76
C GLN A 607 13.85 15.12 13.03
N LEU A 608 15.03 15.74 12.94
CA LEU A 608 15.24 16.99 12.21
C LEU A 608 15.87 16.78 10.84
N TYR A 609 15.50 17.63 9.90
CA TYR A 609 15.96 17.64 8.52
C TYR A 609 16.27 19.08 8.10
N ALA A 610 17.30 19.27 7.28
CA ALA A 610 17.61 20.52 6.60
C ALA A 610 17.26 20.38 5.12
N VAL A 611 16.36 21.23 4.64
CA VAL A 611 15.94 21.31 3.24
C VAL A 611 16.63 22.50 2.59
N TYR A 612 17.36 22.25 1.52
CA TYR A 612 18.07 23.24 0.72
C TYR A 612 17.33 23.47 -0.57
N VAL A 613 16.92 24.70 -0.81
CA VAL A 613 16.13 25.10 -1.97
C VAL A 613 17.02 25.97 -2.87
N PRO A 614 17.43 25.47 -4.05
CA PRO A 614 18.20 26.28 -5.00
C PRO A 614 17.33 27.33 -5.69
N PHE A 615 17.88 28.54 -5.92
CA PHE A 615 17.19 29.65 -6.58
C PHE A 615 16.72 29.31 -8.02
N ASP A 616 17.62 28.64 -8.77
CA ASP A 616 17.54 28.55 -10.24
C ASP A 616 16.96 27.24 -10.78
N SER A 617 16.97 26.15 -10.00
CA SER A 617 16.41 24.86 -10.41
C SER A 617 15.31 24.43 -9.43
N ALA A 618 14.09 24.32 -9.96
CA ALA A 618 12.96 23.79 -9.19
C ALA A 618 13.13 22.31 -8.80
N GLU A 619 14.07 21.62 -9.45
CA GLU A 619 14.16 20.18 -9.49
C GLU A 619 15.23 19.61 -8.54
N ASP A 620 16.08 20.45 -7.94
CA ASP A 620 17.26 20.01 -7.17
C ASP A 620 17.16 20.35 -5.68
N VAL A 621 16.00 20.14 -5.04
CA VAL A 621 15.88 20.30 -3.58
C VAL A 621 16.72 19.22 -2.91
N SER A 622 17.76 19.64 -2.20
CA SER A 622 18.60 18.72 -1.42
C SER A 622 18.07 18.64 0.01
N ILE A 623 17.98 17.45 0.58
CA ILE A 623 17.42 17.25 1.92
C ILE A 623 18.42 16.45 2.76
N ALA A 624 18.96 17.03 3.80
CA ALA A 624 19.86 16.37 4.74
C ALA A 624 19.16 16.05 6.05
N VAL A 625 19.46 14.89 6.65
CA VAL A 625 19.04 14.58 8.02
C VAL A 625 20.02 15.20 8.99
N LEU A 626 19.52 15.83 10.06
CA LEU A 626 20.37 16.34 11.12
C LEU A 626 20.59 15.24 12.18
N PRO A 627 21.79 15.05 12.71
CA PRO A 627 22.14 13.98 13.67
C PRO A 627 21.63 14.27 15.09
N VAL A 628 20.58 15.08 15.20
CA VAL A 628 20.01 15.54 16.45
C VAL A 628 18.50 15.38 16.40
N ASN A 629 17.96 14.91 17.53
CA ASN A 629 16.53 14.93 17.76
C ASN A 629 16.12 16.29 18.30
N PHE A 630 14.90 16.69 17.93
CA PHE A 630 14.27 17.91 18.37
C PHE A 630 14.16 18.01 19.91
N ASP A 631 13.95 16.88 20.59
CA ASP A 631 13.70 16.84 22.04
C ASP A 631 14.97 16.78 22.91
N ASP A 632 16.05 16.16 22.40
CA ASP A 632 17.16 15.74 23.28
C ASP A 632 18.31 16.74 23.34
N THR A 633 18.61 17.49 22.26
CA THR A 633 19.86 18.28 22.17
C THR A 633 19.89 19.30 21.03
N PHE A 634 18.75 19.76 20.49
CA PHE A 634 18.80 20.80 19.46
C PHE A 634 19.35 22.10 20.07
N ASP A 635 20.63 22.41 19.87
CA ASP A 635 21.31 23.65 20.28
C ASP A 635 21.52 24.53 19.04
N SER A 636 21.21 25.82 19.17
CA SER A 636 21.43 26.81 18.12
C SER A 636 22.89 26.95 17.70
N ARG A 637 23.85 26.49 18.52
CA ARG A 637 25.27 26.42 18.15
C ARG A 637 25.60 25.25 17.23
N MET A 638 24.91 24.10 17.36
CA MET A 638 25.02 23.04 16.36
C MET A 638 24.55 23.56 15.01
N LEU A 639 23.41 24.24 14.93
CA LEU A 639 23.00 24.92 13.69
C LEU A 639 24.01 25.96 13.18
N LYS A 640 24.76 26.61 14.07
CA LYS A 640 25.77 27.58 13.68
C LYS A 640 26.96 26.88 13.04
N GLU A 641 27.47 25.81 13.63
CA GLU A 641 28.60 25.02 13.09
C GLU A 641 28.18 24.23 11.85
N PHE A 642 26.96 23.67 11.84
CA PHE A 642 26.34 23.02 10.69
C PHE A 642 26.02 24.00 9.54
N CYS A 643 26.28 25.30 9.69
CA CYS A 643 25.98 26.29 8.66
C CYS A 643 27.01 27.43 8.58
N ARG A 644 28.20 27.23 9.16
CA ARG A 644 29.25 28.26 9.28
C ARG A 644 29.96 28.47 7.94
N ASP A 645 30.28 29.73 7.65
CA ASP A 645 31.13 30.19 6.53
C ASP A 645 30.65 29.99 5.09
N GLY A 646 29.38 29.68 4.84
CA GLY A 646 28.82 29.60 3.48
C GLY A 646 29.39 28.45 2.62
N ARG A 647 30.41 27.75 3.13
CA ARG A 647 30.72 26.38 2.76
C ARG A 647 29.64 25.52 3.39
N ASN A 648 28.70 25.08 2.55
CA ASN A 648 27.89 23.92 2.90
C ASN A 648 28.86 22.74 3.01
N TRP A 649 29.50 22.54 4.15
CA TRP A 649 30.21 21.32 4.53
C TRP A 649 29.32 20.08 4.27
N LEU A 650 28.00 20.18 4.45
CA LEU A 650 27.03 19.19 3.94
C LEU A 650 27.09 19.05 2.40
N ARG A 651 27.15 20.12 1.61
CA ARG A 651 27.31 20.06 0.14
C ARG A 651 28.70 19.57 -0.28
N ASP A 652 29.77 19.86 0.46
CA ASP A 652 31.11 19.32 0.17
C ASP A 652 31.18 17.80 0.47
N TRP A 653 30.31 17.31 1.36
CA TRP A 653 30.10 15.89 1.63
C TRP A 653 29.10 15.23 0.67
N PHE A 654 28.11 15.99 0.21
CA PHE A 654 27.01 15.49 -0.63
C PHE A 654 27.17 15.75 -2.13
N GLY A 655 28.10 16.62 -2.57
CA GLY A 655 28.46 16.96 -3.95
C GLY A 655 27.30 17.30 -4.91
N ASP A 656 27.60 17.71 -6.15
CA ASP A 656 26.61 17.71 -7.26
C ASP A 656 26.36 16.28 -7.80
N GLY A 657 26.70 15.25 -7.02
CA GLY A 657 26.68 13.82 -7.38
C GLY A 657 27.40 12.94 -6.33
N GLY A 658 27.14 13.18 -5.05
CA GLY A 658 27.98 12.77 -3.91
C GLY A 658 28.54 11.35 -3.91
N LYS A 659 29.85 11.27 -3.63
CA LYS A 659 30.63 10.04 -3.42
C LYS A 659 30.18 9.21 -2.20
N TYR A 660 29.25 9.71 -1.37
CA TYR A 660 28.86 9.09 -0.08
C TYR A 660 27.35 9.19 0.28
N GLY A 661 26.48 9.80 -0.54
CA GLY A 661 25.02 9.86 -0.30
C GLY A 661 24.58 10.56 1.00
N LEU A 662 23.27 10.81 1.14
CA LEU A 662 22.65 11.48 2.31
C LEU A 662 22.88 10.74 3.65
N GLY A 663 23.24 9.47 3.56
CA GLY A 663 23.55 8.56 4.65
C GLY A 663 24.74 8.90 5.51
N CYS A 664 25.85 9.31 4.89
CA CYS A 664 27.13 9.33 5.58
C CYS A 664 27.29 10.53 6.53
N GLY A 665 26.52 11.62 6.35
CA GLY A 665 26.66 12.83 7.18
C GLY A 665 26.23 12.63 8.65
N ALA A 666 25.10 11.96 8.89
CA ALA A 666 24.67 11.70 10.26
C ALA A 666 25.35 10.48 10.89
N GLN A 667 25.82 9.51 10.09
CA GLN A 667 26.74 8.48 10.56
C GLN A 667 28.03 9.10 11.09
N VAL A 668 28.62 10.04 10.36
CA VAL A 668 29.86 10.69 10.79
C VAL A 668 29.65 11.52 12.05
N ALA A 669 28.53 12.23 12.16
CA ALA A 669 28.23 12.95 13.39
C ALA A 669 28.04 11.99 14.58
N GLU A 670 27.39 10.84 14.39
CA GLU A 670 27.29 9.81 15.43
C GLU A 670 28.62 9.10 15.70
N GLU A 671 29.46 8.87 14.69
CA GLU A 671 30.81 8.34 14.87
C GLU A 671 31.70 9.33 15.62
N VAL A 672 31.54 10.62 15.40
CA VAL A 672 32.18 11.68 16.21
C VAL A 672 31.65 11.65 17.64
N LEU A 673 30.34 11.55 17.85
CA LEU A 673 29.75 11.47 19.19
C LEU A 673 30.18 10.20 19.93
N SER A 674 30.16 9.05 19.26
CA SER A 674 30.62 7.75 19.77
C SER A 674 32.13 7.74 20.01
N PHE A 675 32.91 8.37 19.13
CA PHE A 675 34.34 8.57 19.31
C PHE A 675 34.61 9.44 20.55
N LEU A 676 33.87 10.53 20.73
CA LEU A 676 33.94 11.40 21.90
C LEU A 676 33.55 10.68 23.19
N GLU A 677 32.48 9.85 23.17
CA GLU A 677 32.07 9.02 24.29
C GLU A 677 33.12 7.96 24.65
N SER A 678 33.73 7.33 23.64
CA SER A 678 34.73 6.28 23.82
C SER A 678 36.12 6.80 24.16
N HIS A 679 36.41 8.08 23.90
CA HIS A 679 37.68 8.76 24.21
C HIS A 679 37.44 9.91 25.20
N SER A 680 36.78 9.59 26.32
CA SER A 680 36.47 10.57 27.38
C SER A 680 37.70 11.30 27.93
N GLU A 681 38.90 10.72 27.81
CA GLU A 681 40.17 11.40 28.11
C GLU A 681 40.43 12.64 27.22
N ILE A 682 40.02 12.61 25.95
CA ILE A 682 40.12 13.77 25.04
C ILE A 682 39.18 14.88 25.54
N LEU A 683 37.95 14.52 25.92
CA LEU A 683 36.99 15.45 26.54
C LEU A 683 37.46 15.98 27.90
N SER A 684 38.34 15.27 28.60
CA SER A 684 38.85 15.66 29.92
C SER A 684 39.97 16.72 29.86
N GLU A 685 40.68 16.80 28.73
CA GLU A 685 41.70 17.82 28.46
C GLU A 685 41.12 19.02 27.69
N MET A 686 40.09 18.79 26.91
CA MET A 686 39.34 19.84 26.22
C MET A 686 38.40 20.55 27.20
N GLU A 687 38.09 21.81 26.92
CA GLU A 687 37.12 22.52 27.76
C GLU A 687 35.78 21.76 27.72
N SER A 688 35.24 21.37 28.88
CA SER A 688 33.99 20.58 28.98
C SER A 688 32.77 21.26 28.34
N ASN A 689 32.90 22.54 27.98
CA ASN A 689 31.94 23.28 27.19
C ASN A 689 32.47 23.41 25.74
N PRO A 690 31.92 22.65 24.77
CA PRO A 690 32.30 22.72 23.35
C PRO A 690 32.24 24.14 22.78
N GLU A 691 31.45 25.00 23.43
CA GLU A 691 31.31 26.42 23.17
C GLU A 691 32.59 27.27 23.27
N LYS A 692 33.62 26.79 23.96
CA LYS A 692 34.90 27.51 24.14
C LYS A 692 36.03 26.89 23.32
N TRP A 693 35.76 25.85 22.56
CA TRP A 693 36.76 25.19 21.74
C TRP A 693 37.25 26.15 20.65
N THR A 694 38.56 26.26 20.57
CA THR A 694 39.32 26.95 19.55
C THR A 694 39.32 26.15 18.24
N ASN A 695 39.63 26.76 17.10
CA ASN A 695 39.72 26.03 15.83
C ASN A 695 40.74 24.87 15.90
N SER A 696 41.83 25.03 16.65
CA SER A 696 42.81 23.97 16.88
C SER A 696 42.28 22.79 17.71
N GLU A 697 41.21 22.98 18.47
CA GLU A 697 40.49 21.92 19.19
C GLU A 697 39.49 21.20 18.28
N TRP A 698 39.02 21.85 17.20
CA TRP A 698 38.17 21.25 16.17
C TRP A 698 38.97 20.56 15.05
N ASP A 699 40.17 21.06 14.72
CA ASP A 699 41.04 20.55 13.65
C ASP A 699 41.36 19.03 13.73
N PRO A 700 41.55 18.40 14.92
CA PRO A 700 41.75 16.96 15.01
C PRO A 700 40.52 16.15 14.58
N PHE A 701 39.31 16.68 14.82
CA PHE A 701 38.08 16.07 14.34
C PHE A 701 37.99 16.20 12.82
N HIS A 702 38.33 17.37 12.26
CA HIS A 702 38.40 17.52 10.81
C HIS A 702 39.34 16.49 10.14
N PHE A 703 40.44 16.12 10.79
CA PHE A 703 41.39 15.12 10.28
C PHE A 703 40.95 13.65 10.49
N ILE A 704 40.09 13.37 11.48
CA ILE A 704 39.49 12.04 11.69
C ILE A 704 38.33 11.81 10.71
N LEU A 705 37.72 12.90 10.22
CA LEU A 705 36.54 12.90 9.35
C LEU A 705 36.89 13.02 7.85
N ASP A 706 38.11 13.43 7.52
CA ASP A 706 38.73 13.35 6.18
C ASP A 706 39.43 11.98 5.98
#